data_AF-A0A8H8S7Y5-F1
#
_entry.id   AF-A0A8H8S7Y5-F1
#
_cell.length_a   1.000
_cell.length_b   1.000
_cell.length_c   1.000
_cell.angle_alpha   90.00
_cell.angle_beta   90.00
_cell.angle_gamma   90.00
#
_symmetry.space_group_name_H-M   'P 1'
#
loop_
_entity.id
_entity.type
_entity.pdbx_description
1 polymer ?
#
loop_
_entity_poly.entity_id
_entity_poly.type
_entity_poly.pdbx_seq_one_letter_code
_entity_poly.pdbx_strand_id
1 'polypeptide(L)'
;MGSVTPSSSFNVLRDTKPEDTTLPAFMVSTTRGFLPRANPIISLPSEFDALESILTRMPIKTLGGTPGLLATSSLGETVLKELPDLTSAIDKYKDNLPLQNALYRDYSFLASAYLLEPCHERFMKGEGYGLGRQTLPAVISLPISRCAELAGFKPFMEYAGSYALFNYQLQDPKDGLQYENLRLIRAFEHGLDPKSSEAGFVLVHVDMVQNSGPLVDGVVSALDACSGTDRRAFNAGLEKIVSSMTKVNKVMDGMWGKSKPGDYTSFRTFIFGITSQSMFPNGVIYEGVSDEPLSFRGESGANDSMIPLCDNFLQITMPDTPLTSILQDFRSYRPGNHREFLEYVKTRSIDLSLKSFALQDPSSAALYLLILNQVRDFRWRHWCFTREYILKKTTHPVATGGSPIVTWLPNQLQAVMQAMVDVWEGSDKALGRQCEDVMDKLFRKSVIGAKDCRGPWKCFDLPFFSTSPSSISKEMMHFSLCLLWLMTAVVAVRTQSTQGILDLVKRRLPDHVDDFEFRLTGNETFPISTAIRAINDEYTISSTPEGKILVEGNSAIALASGLHRYLTDTVHVDIFWFIGSRLDTGPADLPPLDQLISGSSIVPWRYHFNTVTFSYTSAFWTWEDWELELDWLALRGVNLPLAWVGQEKILVEAFRELGLNDAEINTYLSGPAFQAWNRFGNIQGSWGGDLPMEWIDDQFELQKNITKRMVDLGMTPVLPCFTGFVPMAITRVLPNATVVNGSAWSGFSTQYTNVTFLEPVDPAFEQLQISFISKQAEALGNITHFYTLDQYNENDPFSNSTDYLRGVSNNTMKSLKAADPEAIWLMQGWLFYSSSTFWTGPNVEAYLGGVSDNSDMLVLDLYSESQPQWSNARVKSYYGKPWIWCQLHDYGGNMGLYGQILNVTIDPIEALANASSGSLVGFGLTMEGQEGNEIMYDLLLDQAWSGSPIDTEAYFYNWVTRRYSGNGPISSDLYTAWDMMRTTVYNNTNLTTQAVTKSVFELSPNITAMLGRTGHHPTTVEYDPSTLTDAWHLMYSAASSSPSLWDNPAFQYDMVDVTRQVFSNNFNVVYSSLISAYKSPSESTNSTNSTIATLSQNLITLLSTLDSVLLTNPSFSLSTWINAARSQTDNTTLQSFYEYNARNQITLWGPNGEINDYASKSWGGLVSGYYVPRWKIFGQYLNEVPFENYNATVLSTRLLDFEKGWQNGTSVQEAGVRRDLKSILADIM
;
A
#
# COMPACT_ATOMS: atom_id res chain seq x y z
N MET A 1 9.80 -39.96 26.11
CA MET A 1 10.88 -40.95 26.32
C MET A 1 10.78 -42.02 25.24
N GLY A 2 11.94 -42.49 24.78
CA GLY A 2 12.09 -43.49 23.72
C GLY A 2 12.81 -42.90 22.51
N SER A 3 14.15 -42.91 22.50
CA SER A 3 14.91 -42.61 21.28
C SER A 3 14.67 -43.75 20.29
N VAL A 4 13.86 -43.48 19.25
CA VAL A 4 13.65 -44.42 18.16
C VAL A 4 14.92 -44.44 17.33
N THR A 5 15.69 -45.52 17.42
CA THR A 5 16.74 -45.85 16.46
C THR A 5 16.09 -45.88 15.07
N PRO A 6 16.56 -45.13 14.06
CA PRO A 6 15.88 -45.06 12.77
C PRO A 6 15.79 -46.43 12.12
N SER A 7 14.57 -46.92 11.91
CA SER A 7 14.33 -48.15 11.16
C SER A 7 14.60 -47.89 9.67
N SER A 8 15.37 -48.77 9.02
CA SER A 8 15.62 -48.70 7.58
C SER A 8 14.40 -49.05 6.71
N SER A 9 13.27 -49.40 7.32
CA SER A 9 12.01 -49.73 6.64
C SER A 9 10.79 -49.26 7.42
N PHE A 10 9.79 -48.73 6.70
CA PHE A 10 8.47 -48.40 7.24
C PHE A 10 7.38 -49.17 6.49
N ASN A 11 6.42 -49.73 7.20
CA ASN A 11 5.34 -50.50 6.59
C ASN A 11 4.19 -49.60 6.10
N VAL A 12 4.28 -49.12 4.86
CA VAL A 12 3.16 -48.41 4.19
C VAL A 12 2.12 -49.43 3.74
N LEU A 13 0.87 -49.24 4.15
CA LEU A 13 -0.21 -50.16 3.81
C LEU A 13 -0.58 -50.08 2.33
N ARG A 14 -0.66 -51.24 1.67
CA ARG A 14 -1.22 -51.37 0.31
C ARG A 14 -2.73 -51.66 0.33
N ASP A 15 -3.19 -52.26 1.42
CA ASP A 15 -4.60 -52.50 1.76
C ASP A 15 -4.87 -51.84 3.12
N THR A 16 -5.93 -51.03 3.20
CA THR A 16 -6.24 -50.25 4.41
C THR A 16 -6.83 -51.10 5.53
N LYS A 17 -7.16 -52.38 5.30
CA LYS A 17 -7.70 -53.31 6.30
C LYS A 17 -8.89 -52.71 7.09
N PRO A 18 -9.94 -52.21 6.42
CA PRO A 18 -10.99 -51.42 7.07
C PRO A 18 -11.74 -52.16 8.19
N GLU A 19 -11.77 -53.51 8.15
CA GLU A 19 -12.44 -54.37 9.13
C GLU A 19 -11.59 -54.68 10.38
N ASP A 20 -10.29 -54.36 10.38
CA ASP A 20 -9.41 -54.62 11.52
C ASP A 20 -9.53 -53.49 12.54
N THR A 21 -10.31 -53.75 13.60
CA THR A 21 -10.59 -52.81 14.69
C THR A 21 -9.44 -52.68 15.70
N THR A 22 -8.44 -53.56 15.64
CA THR A 22 -7.27 -53.54 16.55
C THR A 22 -6.19 -52.56 16.10
N LEU A 23 -6.28 -52.07 14.86
CA LEU A 23 -5.34 -51.12 14.28
C LEU A 23 -5.85 -49.68 14.41
N PRO A 24 -4.96 -48.69 14.66
CA PRO A 24 -5.34 -47.28 14.73
C PRO A 24 -6.12 -46.80 13.50
N ALA A 25 -6.99 -45.81 13.70
CA ALA A 25 -7.78 -45.24 12.61
C ALA A 25 -6.91 -44.63 11.49
N PHE A 26 -5.78 -44.03 11.86
CA PHE A 26 -4.84 -43.38 10.95
C PHE A 26 -3.58 -44.22 10.75
N MET A 27 -3.43 -44.79 9.56
CA MET A 27 -2.18 -45.40 9.11
C MET A 27 -1.90 -45.00 7.66
N VAL A 28 -0.65 -44.69 7.37
CA VAL A 28 -0.21 -44.29 6.03
C VAL A 28 -0.43 -45.43 5.04
N SER A 29 -1.12 -45.14 3.94
CA SER A 29 -1.41 -46.13 2.89
C SER A 29 -1.25 -45.55 1.49
N THR A 30 -1.03 -46.40 0.49
CA THR A 30 -0.95 -45.94 -0.90
C THR A 30 -2.32 -45.69 -1.54
N THR A 31 -3.41 -46.17 -0.92
CA THR A 31 -4.78 -46.02 -1.44
C THR A 31 -5.52 -44.85 -0.79
N ARG A 32 -5.32 -44.58 0.49
CA ARG A 32 -5.96 -43.47 1.23
C ARG A 32 -4.99 -42.40 1.73
N GLY A 33 -3.68 -42.60 1.56
CA GLY A 33 -2.66 -41.63 1.97
C GLY A 33 -2.71 -41.39 3.47
N PHE A 34 -3.06 -40.16 3.85
CA PHE A 34 -3.21 -39.71 5.24
C PHE A 34 -4.67 -39.65 5.72
N LEU A 35 -5.66 -40.07 4.93
CA LEU A 35 -7.03 -40.27 5.42
C LEU A 35 -7.09 -41.49 6.35
N PRO A 36 -8.12 -41.58 7.22
CA PRO A 36 -8.33 -42.77 8.03
C PRO A 36 -8.53 -44.02 7.15
N ARG A 37 -8.11 -45.18 7.68
CA ARG A 37 -8.13 -46.49 6.99
C ARG A 37 -9.53 -46.92 6.56
N ALA A 38 -10.53 -46.51 7.31
CA ALA A 38 -11.96 -46.73 7.06
C ALA A 38 -12.72 -45.41 7.20
N ASN A 39 -13.97 -45.38 6.74
CA ASN A 39 -14.84 -44.24 6.96
C ASN A 39 -15.09 -44.06 8.47
N PRO A 40 -15.16 -42.82 8.99
CA PRO A 40 -15.40 -42.58 10.41
C PRO A 40 -16.69 -43.20 10.93
N ILE A 41 -16.67 -43.64 12.19
CA ILE A 41 -17.87 -44.16 12.87
C ILE A 41 -18.82 -42.99 13.17
N ILE A 42 -20.07 -43.16 12.78
CA ILE A 42 -21.13 -42.15 12.88
C ILE A 42 -22.02 -42.41 14.10
N SER A 43 -22.35 -43.68 14.37
CA SER A 43 -23.19 -44.07 15.50
C SER A 43 -22.34 -44.66 16.62
N LEU A 44 -22.42 -44.06 17.80
CA LEU A 44 -21.80 -44.58 19.01
C LEU A 44 -22.66 -45.68 19.66
N PRO A 45 -22.09 -46.53 20.51
CA PRO A 45 -22.86 -47.45 21.35
C PRO A 45 -23.85 -46.71 22.26
N SER A 46 -24.96 -47.36 22.62
CA SER A 46 -26.07 -46.75 23.38
C SER A 46 -25.67 -46.21 24.76
N GLU A 47 -24.56 -46.68 25.33
CA GLU A 47 -24.04 -46.08 26.58
C GLU A 47 -23.65 -44.61 26.43
N PHE A 48 -23.45 -44.13 25.21
CA PHE A 48 -23.06 -42.75 24.89
C PHE A 48 -24.24 -41.89 24.39
N ASP A 49 -25.49 -42.35 24.50
CA ASP A 49 -26.69 -41.62 24.05
C ASP A 49 -26.81 -40.22 24.69
N ALA A 50 -26.36 -40.06 25.94
CA ALA A 50 -26.33 -38.77 26.63
C ALA A 50 -25.36 -37.78 25.94
N LEU A 51 -24.17 -38.25 25.56
CA LEU A 51 -23.19 -37.45 24.81
C LEU A 51 -23.73 -37.08 23.42
N GLU A 52 -24.30 -38.06 22.70
CA GLU A 52 -24.91 -37.86 21.37
C GLU A 52 -26.02 -36.79 21.41
N SER A 53 -26.88 -36.86 22.43
CA SER A 53 -27.98 -35.92 22.64
C SER A 53 -27.50 -34.49 22.88
N ILE A 54 -26.44 -34.32 23.68
CA ILE A 54 -25.84 -32.99 23.92
C ILE A 54 -25.21 -32.48 22.62
N LEU A 55 -24.37 -33.27 21.94
CA LEU A 55 -23.70 -32.86 20.70
C LEU A 55 -24.68 -32.50 19.58
N THR A 56 -25.83 -33.17 19.51
CA THR A 56 -26.88 -32.86 18.52
C THR A 56 -27.56 -31.51 18.79
N ARG A 57 -27.71 -31.13 20.06
CA ARG A 57 -28.33 -29.86 20.49
C ARG A 57 -27.32 -28.72 20.65
N MET A 58 -26.03 -29.05 20.71
CA MET A 58 -24.93 -28.13 20.96
C MET A 58 -24.79 -26.96 19.97
N PRO A 59 -24.87 -27.16 18.63
CA PRO A 59 -24.52 -26.12 17.66
C PRO A 59 -25.29 -24.82 17.87
N ILE A 60 -24.72 -23.68 17.49
CA ILE A 60 -25.37 -22.36 17.53
C ILE A 60 -26.76 -22.46 16.89
N LYS A 61 -26.84 -23.07 15.71
CA LYS A 61 -28.09 -23.40 15.04
C LYS A 61 -28.14 -24.90 14.76
N THR A 62 -29.14 -25.57 15.30
CA THR A 62 -29.38 -27.00 15.04
C THR A 62 -29.75 -27.24 13.56
N LEU A 63 -29.67 -28.49 13.09
CA LEU A 63 -30.03 -28.87 11.72
C LEU A 63 -31.48 -28.49 11.34
N GLY A 64 -32.41 -28.54 12.31
CA GLY A 64 -33.80 -28.09 12.12
C GLY A 64 -33.97 -26.56 12.05
N GLY A 65 -32.89 -25.81 12.22
CA GLY A 65 -32.85 -24.35 12.15
C GLY A 65 -33.16 -23.63 13.46
N THR A 66 -33.45 -24.35 14.54
CA THR A 66 -33.68 -23.77 15.88
C THR A 66 -32.37 -23.43 16.59
N PRO A 67 -32.31 -22.37 17.43
CA PRO A 67 -31.15 -22.08 18.27
C PRO A 67 -30.79 -23.27 19.15
N GLY A 68 -29.51 -23.64 19.22
CA GLY A 68 -29.02 -24.69 20.10
C GLY A 68 -28.41 -24.16 21.40
N LEU A 69 -27.68 -25.04 22.10
CA LEU A 69 -27.13 -24.74 23.43
C LEU A 69 -26.09 -23.62 23.38
N LEU A 70 -25.23 -23.60 22.36
CA LEU A 70 -24.21 -22.54 22.19
C LEU A 70 -24.81 -21.16 21.86
N ALA A 71 -25.96 -21.10 21.19
CA ALA A 71 -26.65 -19.83 20.92
C ALA A 71 -27.31 -19.24 22.17
N THR A 72 -27.60 -20.06 23.18
CA THR A 72 -28.26 -19.67 24.42
C THR A 72 -27.31 -19.65 25.62
N SER A 73 -26.03 -19.92 25.41
CA SER A 73 -24.99 -20.05 26.44
C SER A 73 -25.37 -21.01 27.57
N SER A 74 -26.06 -22.11 27.24
CA SER A 74 -26.61 -23.08 28.20
C SER A 74 -25.92 -24.45 28.19
N LEU A 75 -24.85 -24.62 27.39
CA LEU A 75 -24.12 -25.88 27.28
C LEU A 75 -23.46 -26.27 28.61
N GLY A 76 -22.82 -25.31 29.29
CA GLY A 76 -22.13 -25.57 30.55
C GLY A 76 -23.03 -26.19 31.62
N GLU A 77 -24.22 -25.60 31.83
CA GLU A 77 -25.22 -26.12 32.78
C GLU A 77 -25.79 -27.47 32.33
N THR A 78 -26.05 -27.62 31.03
CA THR A 78 -26.58 -28.87 30.45
C THR A 78 -25.61 -30.02 30.66
N VAL A 79 -24.31 -29.83 30.42
CA VAL A 79 -23.28 -30.84 30.65
C VAL A 79 -23.26 -31.31 32.10
N LEU A 80 -23.22 -30.37 33.06
CA LEU A 80 -23.14 -30.70 34.48
C LEU A 80 -24.40 -31.42 34.99
N LYS A 81 -25.54 -31.22 34.33
CA LYS A 81 -26.83 -31.82 34.69
C LYS A 81 -27.08 -33.17 34.02
N GLU A 82 -26.70 -33.32 32.75
CA GLU A 82 -27.18 -34.41 31.88
C GLU A 82 -26.09 -35.41 31.48
N LEU A 83 -24.80 -35.05 31.53
CA LEU A 83 -23.71 -35.96 31.14
C LEU A 83 -23.18 -36.76 32.33
N PRO A 84 -23.39 -38.10 32.40
CA PRO A 84 -22.76 -38.92 33.42
C PRO A 84 -21.27 -39.15 33.15
N ASP A 85 -20.52 -39.60 34.15
CA ASP A 85 -19.16 -40.11 33.93
C ASP A 85 -19.21 -41.43 33.14
N LEU A 86 -18.75 -41.38 31.90
CA LEU A 86 -18.72 -42.50 30.95
C LEU A 86 -17.31 -43.12 30.80
N THR A 87 -16.37 -42.81 31.69
CA THR A 87 -14.98 -43.31 31.61
C THR A 87 -14.92 -44.84 31.62
N SER A 88 -15.71 -45.49 32.47
CA SER A 88 -15.79 -46.96 32.50
C SER A 88 -16.41 -47.56 31.24
N ALA A 89 -17.29 -46.83 30.54
CA ALA A 89 -17.87 -47.28 29.27
C ALA A 89 -16.84 -47.22 28.13
N ILE A 90 -15.92 -46.26 28.16
CA ILE A 90 -14.79 -46.19 27.19
C ILE A 90 -13.93 -47.45 27.25
N ASP A 91 -13.60 -47.91 28.46
CA ASP A 91 -12.75 -49.08 28.67
C ASP A 91 -13.34 -50.40 28.14
N LYS A 92 -14.67 -50.51 28.05
CA LYS A 92 -15.34 -51.68 27.45
C LYS A 92 -14.94 -51.87 25.98
N TYR A 93 -14.59 -50.78 25.30
CA TYR A 93 -14.29 -50.76 23.87
C TYR A 93 -12.81 -50.48 23.60
N LYS A 94 -11.91 -50.59 24.59
CA LYS A 94 -10.49 -50.22 24.48
C LYS A 94 -9.74 -50.89 23.32
N ASP A 95 -10.17 -52.09 22.93
CA ASP A 95 -9.54 -52.87 21.86
C ASP A 95 -10.08 -52.51 20.46
N ASN A 96 -11.11 -51.64 20.37
CA ASN A 96 -11.66 -51.11 19.12
C ASN A 96 -11.15 -49.67 18.90
N LEU A 97 -9.95 -49.54 18.34
CA LEU A 97 -9.26 -48.25 18.18
C LEU A 97 -10.00 -47.26 17.26
N PRO A 98 -10.66 -47.67 16.16
CA PRO A 98 -11.51 -46.76 15.39
C PRO A 98 -12.66 -46.17 16.20
N LEU A 99 -13.29 -46.96 17.08
CA LEU A 99 -14.33 -46.46 17.98
C LEU A 99 -13.77 -45.52 19.04
N GLN A 100 -12.57 -45.80 19.58
CA GLN A 100 -11.88 -44.87 20.46
C GLN A 100 -11.61 -43.52 19.80
N ASN A 101 -11.27 -43.53 18.50
CA ASN A 101 -11.09 -42.29 17.75
C ASN A 101 -12.42 -41.53 17.51
N ALA A 102 -13.54 -42.24 17.35
CA ALA A 102 -14.87 -41.60 17.22
C ALA A 102 -15.31 -40.95 18.54
N LEU A 103 -15.09 -41.64 19.66
CA LEU A 103 -15.32 -41.10 21.00
C LEU A 103 -14.41 -39.90 21.27
N TYR A 104 -13.13 -39.99 20.90
CA TYR A 104 -12.18 -38.89 20.99
C TYR A 104 -12.66 -37.65 20.20
N ARG A 105 -13.11 -37.81 18.96
CA ARG A 105 -13.70 -36.72 18.15
C ARG A 105 -14.84 -36.05 18.91
N ASP A 106 -15.80 -36.84 19.38
CA ASP A 106 -17.03 -36.33 19.98
C ASP A 106 -16.78 -35.63 21.32
N TYR A 107 -15.92 -36.20 22.17
CA TYR A 107 -15.49 -35.53 23.41
C TYR A 107 -14.63 -34.29 23.13
N SER A 108 -13.86 -34.24 22.05
CA SER A 108 -13.08 -33.06 21.68
C SER A 108 -13.97 -31.88 21.29
N PHE A 109 -15.04 -32.13 20.53
CA PHE A 109 -16.06 -31.12 20.22
C PHE A 109 -16.70 -30.59 21.50
N LEU A 110 -17.09 -31.50 22.41
CA LEU A 110 -17.70 -31.11 23.68
C LEU A 110 -16.75 -30.33 24.59
N ALA A 111 -15.50 -30.78 24.73
CA ALA A 111 -14.50 -30.14 25.58
C ALA A 111 -14.17 -28.73 25.08
N SER A 112 -13.98 -28.57 23.76
CA SER A 112 -13.69 -27.27 23.17
C SER A 112 -14.87 -26.31 23.34
N ALA A 113 -16.10 -26.75 23.00
CA ALA A 113 -17.30 -25.95 23.19
C ALA A 113 -17.53 -25.56 24.65
N TYR A 114 -17.33 -26.49 25.59
CA TYR A 114 -17.48 -26.22 27.01
C TYR A 114 -16.47 -25.18 27.50
N LEU A 115 -15.20 -25.28 27.13
CA LEU A 115 -14.19 -24.34 27.61
C LEU A 115 -14.37 -22.93 27.01
N LEU A 116 -14.82 -22.86 25.75
CA LEU A 116 -14.88 -21.63 24.95
C LEU A 116 -16.27 -20.97 24.86
N GLU A 117 -17.33 -21.59 25.38
CA GLU A 117 -18.68 -20.99 25.41
C GLU A 117 -18.72 -19.59 26.04
N PRO A 118 -18.06 -19.30 27.19
CA PRO A 118 -18.03 -17.94 27.71
C PRO A 118 -17.34 -16.95 26.76
N CYS A 119 -16.31 -17.40 26.04
CA CYS A 119 -15.63 -16.58 25.03
C CYS A 119 -16.54 -16.29 23.85
N HIS A 120 -17.32 -17.28 23.41
CA HIS A 120 -18.28 -17.11 22.33
C HIS A 120 -19.42 -16.17 22.73
N GLU A 121 -19.96 -16.29 23.94
CA GLU A 121 -21.00 -15.39 24.45
C GLU A 121 -20.55 -13.93 24.40
N ARG A 122 -19.31 -13.66 24.81
CA ARG A 122 -18.71 -12.32 24.75
C ARG A 122 -18.50 -11.84 23.31
N PHE A 123 -17.96 -12.72 22.47
CA PHE A 123 -17.79 -12.44 21.05
C PHE A 123 -19.13 -12.06 20.38
N MET A 124 -20.21 -12.78 20.68
CA MET A 124 -21.55 -12.48 20.17
C MET A 124 -22.11 -11.14 20.67
N LYS A 125 -21.59 -10.59 21.77
CA LYS A 125 -21.92 -9.25 22.29
C LYS A 125 -21.02 -8.15 21.70
N GLY A 126 -20.08 -8.48 20.80
CA GLY A 126 -19.10 -7.55 20.25
C GLY A 126 -17.96 -7.22 21.21
N GLU A 127 -17.79 -7.99 22.28
CA GLU A 127 -16.69 -7.84 23.23
C GLU A 127 -15.46 -8.67 22.80
N GLY A 128 -14.30 -8.38 23.39
CA GLY A 128 -13.15 -9.29 23.29
C GLY A 128 -13.45 -10.66 23.93
N TYR A 129 -12.76 -11.71 23.49
CA TYR A 129 -13.01 -13.11 23.92
C TYR A 129 -12.97 -13.32 25.44
N GLY A 130 -12.25 -12.48 26.20
CA GLY A 130 -12.14 -12.64 27.65
C GLY A 130 -11.55 -13.99 28.07
N LEU A 131 -11.85 -14.42 29.29
CA LEU A 131 -11.40 -15.71 29.82
C LEU A 131 -12.37 -16.83 29.47
N GLY A 132 -11.82 -17.99 29.07
CA GLY A 132 -12.57 -19.24 28.98
C GLY A 132 -12.78 -19.87 30.35
N ARG A 133 -13.45 -21.03 30.41
CA ARG A 133 -13.53 -21.80 31.65
C ARG A 133 -12.16 -22.38 31.98
N GLN A 134 -11.62 -22.08 33.16
CA GLN A 134 -10.27 -22.52 33.55
C GLN A 134 -10.21 -23.96 34.07
N THR A 135 -11.35 -24.67 34.06
CA THR A 135 -11.48 -26.05 34.53
C THR A 135 -12.38 -26.83 33.58
N LEU A 136 -11.94 -28.04 33.22
CA LEU A 136 -12.72 -29.03 32.50
C LEU A 136 -13.23 -30.08 33.51
N PRO A 137 -14.57 -30.27 33.65
CA PRO A 137 -15.13 -31.12 34.69
C PRO A 137 -14.86 -32.60 34.45
N ALA A 138 -14.83 -33.40 35.52
CA ALA A 138 -14.50 -34.83 35.52
C ALA A 138 -15.27 -35.65 34.47
N VAL A 139 -16.55 -35.31 34.26
CA VAL A 139 -17.43 -35.96 33.28
C VAL A 139 -17.03 -35.72 31.81
N ILE A 140 -16.13 -34.78 31.54
CA ILE A 140 -15.48 -34.58 30.24
C ILE A 140 -13.99 -34.93 30.30
N SER A 141 -13.26 -34.45 31.31
CA SER A 141 -11.79 -34.57 31.41
C SER A 141 -11.31 -36.02 31.54
N LEU A 142 -11.99 -36.86 32.33
CA LEU A 142 -11.63 -38.27 32.47
C LEU A 142 -11.89 -39.05 31.16
N PRO A 143 -13.09 -38.98 30.55
CA PRO A 143 -13.36 -39.62 29.26
C PRO A 143 -12.42 -39.19 28.13
N ILE A 144 -12.24 -37.88 27.91
CA ILE A 144 -11.40 -37.39 26.80
C ILE A 144 -9.94 -37.81 26.98
N SER A 145 -9.43 -37.79 28.21
CA SER A 145 -8.06 -38.23 28.52
C SER A 145 -7.87 -39.71 28.24
N ARG A 146 -8.86 -40.54 28.60
CA ARG A 146 -8.81 -41.97 28.34
C ARG A 146 -8.91 -42.29 26.85
N CYS A 147 -9.80 -41.64 26.10
CA CYS A 147 -9.88 -41.81 24.65
C CYS A 147 -8.61 -41.34 23.93
N ALA A 148 -8.04 -40.20 24.35
CA ALA A 148 -6.81 -39.66 23.78
C ALA A 148 -5.61 -40.59 24.01
N GLU A 149 -5.49 -41.17 25.21
CA GLU A 149 -4.48 -42.19 25.53
C GLU A 149 -4.59 -43.41 24.60
N LEU A 150 -5.81 -43.96 24.44
CA LEU A 150 -6.06 -45.15 23.62
C LEU A 150 -5.91 -44.89 22.12
N ALA A 151 -6.38 -43.73 21.64
CA ALA A 151 -6.33 -43.35 20.23
C ALA A 151 -4.95 -42.77 19.81
N GLY A 152 -4.11 -42.40 20.77
CA GLY A 152 -2.77 -41.85 20.52
C GLY A 152 -2.75 -40.36 20.18
N PHE A 153 -3.66 -39.58 20.77
CA PHE A 153 -3.75 -38.12 20.63
C PHE A 153 -3.52 -37.40 21.96
N LYS A 154 -3.44 -36.06 21.93
CA LYS A 154 -3.49 -35.24 23.14
C LYS A 154 -4.96 -34.96 23.51
N PRO A 155 -5.33 -34.79 24.79
CA PRO A 155 -6.74 -34.71 25.20
C PRO A 155 -7.39 -33.33 24.96
N PHE A 156 -7.37 -32.87 23.71
CA PHE A 156 -8.00 -31.64 23.25
C PHE A 156 -8.20 -31.63 21.73
N MET A 157 -9.13 -30.80 21.23
CA MET A 157 -9.44 -30.71 19.79
C MET A 157 -8.20 -30.41 18.94
N GLU A 158 -7.96 -31.26 17.96
CA GLU A 158 -6.88 -31.15 16.96
C GLU A 158 -7.39 -31.49 15.55
N TYR A 159 -6.49 -31.50 14.57
CA TYR A 159 -6.82 -31.56 13.14
C TYR A 159 -7.30 -32.93 12.65
N ALA A 160 -6.52 -34.00 12.84
CA ALA A 160 -6.72 -35.27 12.15
C ALA A 160 -7.76 -36.16 12.81
N GLY A 161 -7.55 -36.49 14.08
CA GLY A 161 -8.38 -37.39 14.87
C GLY A 161 -9.71 -36.81 15.31
N SER A 162 -9.87 -35.48 15.29
CA SER A 162 -11.10 -34.81 15.71
C SER A 162 -11.68 -33.88 14.65
N TYR A 163 -11.24 -32.62 14.54
CA TYR A 163 -11.99 -31.57 13.84
C TYR A 163 -12.14 -31.77 12.32
N ALA A 164 -11.10 -32.24 11.63
CA ALA A 164 -11.08 -32.34 10.17
C ALA A 164 -11.18 -33.77 9.64
N LEU A 165 -10.10 -34.57 9.71
CA LEU A 165 -9.98 -35.79 8.90
C LEU A 165 -10.80 -36.99 9.42
N PHE A 166 -11.31 -36.94 10.65
CA PHE A 166 -12.22 -37.94 11.20
C PHE A 166 -13.66 -37.42 11.41
N ASN A 167 -13.95 -36.21 10.91
CA ASN A 167 -15.26 -35.55 11.03
C ASN A 167 -16.00 -35.49 9.69
N TYR A 168 -16.10 -36.64 9.00
CA TYR A 168 -16.90 -36.73 7.80
C TYR A 168 -17.62 -38.08 7.70
N GLN A 169 -18.73 -38.08 6.99
CA GLN A 169 -19.49 -39.25 6.57
C GLN A 169 -19.86 -39.13 5.09
N LEU A 170 -20.27 -40.25 4.49
CA LEU A 170 -20.77 -40.29 3.12
C LEU A 170 -22.29 -40.28 3.14
N GLN A 171 -22.92 -39.45 2.31
CA GLN A 171 -24.38 -39.47 2.17
C GLN A 171 -24.84 -40.77 1.48
N ASP A 172 -24.22 -41.14 0.35
CA ASP A 172 -24.37 -42.43 -0.30
C ASP A 172 -23.00 -43.13 -0.40
N PRO A 173 -22.78 -44.27 0.26
CA PRO A 173 -21.53 -45.02 0.17
C PRO A 173 -21.08 -45.37 -1.27
N LYS A 174 -22.00 -45.44 -2.23
CA LYS A 174 -21.70 -45.77 -3.64
C LYS A 174 -20.95 -44.66 -4.37
N ASP A 175 -21.17 -43.42 -3.98
CA ASP A 175 -20.56 -42.25 -4.64
C ASP A 175 -19.15 -41.95 -4.13
N GLY A 176 -18.68 -42.67 -3.10
CA GLY A 176 -17.31 -42.55 -2.58
C GLY A 176 -17.02 -41.16 -2.01
N LEU A 177 -15.75 -40.73 -2.08
CA LEU A 177 -15.25 -39.50 -1.46
C LEU A 177 -15.45 -38.23 -2.33
N GLN A 178 -16.43 -38.22 -3.25
CA GLN A 178 -16.75 -37.01 -4.00
C GLN A 178 -17.24 -35.90 -3.06
N TYR A 179 -16.81 -34.66 -3.27
CA TYR A 179 -17.10 -33.55 -2.36
C TYR A 179 -18.60 -33.39 -2.07
N GLU A 180 -19.43 -33.46 -3.11
CA GLU A 180 -20.89 -33.32 -3.01
C GLU A 180 -21.53 -34.42 -2.15
N ASN A 181 -20.83 -35.53 -1.93
CA ASN A 181 -21.24 -36.67 -1.12
C ASN A 181 -20.75 -36.60 0.34
N LEU A 182 -19.83 -35.69 0.67
CA LEU A 182 -19.27 -35.57 2.03
C LEU A 182 -20.21 -34.78 2.95
N ARG A 183 -20.41 -35.25 4.18
CA ARG A 183 -21.18 -34.54 5.22
C ARG A 183 -20.39 -34.51 6.53
N LEU A 184 -20.56 -33.48 7.35
CA LEU A 184 -20.00 -33.47 8.70
C LEU A 184 -20.68 -34.50 9.61
N ILE A 185 -19.99 -34.94 10.65
CA ILE A 185 -20.57 -35.71 11.75
C ILE A 185 -20.87 -34.78 12.95
N ARG A 186 -20.00 -33.80 13.20
CA ARG A 186 -20.12 -32.77 14.24
C ARG A 186 -19.82 -31.38 13.67
N ALA A 187 -20.44 -30.36 14.25
CA ALA A 187 -20.28 -28.96 13.86
C ALA A 187 -20.61 -28.02 15.04
N PHE A 188 -20.18 -26.77 14.96
CA PHE A 188 -20.48 -25.72 15.93
C PHE A 188 -21.51 -24.70 15.42
N GLU A 189 -21.51 -24.35 14.14
CA GLU A 189 -22.26 -23.20 13.61
C GLU A 189 -23.69 -23.56 13.20
N HIS A 190 -23.87 -24.12 12.01
CA HIS A 190 -25.18 -24.37 11.38
C HIS A 190 -25.59 -25.84 11.44
N GLY A 191 -25.15 -26.52 12.49
CA GLY A 191 -25.35 -27.96 12.64
C GLY A 191 -24.74 -28.71 11.46
N LEU A 192 -25.39 -29.76 10.99
CA LEU A 192 -24.88 -30.60 9.91
C LEU A 192 -25.31 -30.12 8.50
N ASP A 193 -25.61 -28.83 8.32
CA ASP A 193 -25.93 -28.28 6.99
C ASP A 193 -24.70 -28.39 6.06
N PRO A 194 -24.77 -29.17 4.97
CA PRO A 194 -23.65 -29.34 4.05
C PRO A 194 -23.25 -28.08 3.28
N LYS A 195 -24.09 -27.02 3.31
CA LYS A 195 -23.81 -25.74 2.67
C LYS A 195 -23.26 -24.68 3.64
N SER A 196 -23.08 -25.03 4.91
CA SER A 196 -22.49 -24.13 5.90
C SER A 196 -21.02 -23.86 5.62
N SER A 197 -20.53 -22.71 6.07
CA SER A 197 -19.13 -22.33 5.88
C SER A 197 -18.18 -23.21 6.70
N GLU A 198 -18.61 -23.71 7.88
CA GLU A 198 -17.87 -24.72 8.64
C GLU A 198 -17.75 -26.06 7.88
N ALA A 199 -18.86 -26.55 7.30
CA ALA A 199 -18.83 -27.75 6.46
C ALA A 199 -17.89 -27.58 5.27
N GLY A 200 -17.94 -26.44 4.58
CA GLY A 200 -16.98 -26.12 3.54
C GLY A 200 -15.53 -26.14 4.00
N PHE A 201 -15.26 -25.50 5.15
CA PHE A 201 -13.91 -25.39 5.70
C PHE A 201 -13.33 -26.77 6.01
N VAL A 202 -14.08 -27.63 6.66
CA VAL A 202 -13.64 -28.98 7.05
C VAL A 202 -13.59 -29.93 5.85
N LEU A 203 -14.64 -29.99 5.04
CA LEU A 203 -14.76 -30.99 3.97
C LEU A 203 -13.78 -30.73 2.81
N VAL A 204 -13.36 -29.48 2.58
CA VAL A 204 -12.27 -29.21 1.63
C VAL A 204 -10.96 -29.85 2.08
N HIS A 205 -10.67 -29.91 3.38
CA HIS A 205 -9.47 -30.62 3.86
C HIS A 205 -9.56 -32.12 3.59
N VAL A 206 -10.73 -32.73 3.76
CA VAL A 206 -10.95 -34.15 3.43
C VAL A 206 -10.76 -34.39 1.92
N ASP A 207 -11.34 -33.51 1.09
CA ASP A 207 -11.24 -33.54 -0.37
C ASP A 207 -9.80 -33.33 -0.87
N MET A 208 -9.01 -32.50 -0.17
CA MET A 208 -7.58 -32.37 -0.43
C MET A 208 -6.84 -33.66 -0.07
N VAL A 209 -7.03 -34.15 1.16
CA VAL A 209 -6.24 -35.27 1.71
C VAL A 209 -6.57 -36.61 1.04
N GLN A 210 -7.77 -36.80 0.47
CA GLN A 210 -8.04 -38.02 -0.31
C GLN A 210 -7.10 -38.20 -1.51
N ASN A 211 -6.51 -37.11 -2.01
CA ASN A 211 -5.55 -37.16 -3.10
C ASN A 211 -4.12 -37.54 -2.66
N SER A 212 -3.90 -37.82 -1.37
CA SER A 212 -2.57 -38.10 -0.81
C SER A 212 -2.08 -39.55 -0.96
N GLY A 213 -2.93 -40.51 -1.34
CA GLY A 213 -2.50 -41.89 -1.58
C GLY A 213 -1.44 -42.01 -2.69
N PRO A 214 -1.71 -41.47 -3.90
CA PRO A 214 -0.73 -41.40 -4.97
C PRO A 214 0.52 -40.58 -4.62
N LEU A 215 0.40 -39.55 -3.75
CA LEU A 215 1.54 -38.79 -3.24
C LEU A 215 2.48 -39.68 -2.41
N VAL A 216 1.93 -40.43 -1.46
CA VAL A 216 2.67 -41.40 -0.64
C VAL A 216 3.33 -42.47 -1.52
N ASP A 217 2.59 -43.02 -2.48
CA ASP A 217 3.12 -44.04 -3.39
C ASP A 217 4.26 -43.49 -4.27
N GLY A 218 4.14 -42.24 -4.73
CA GLY A 218 5.19 -41.55 -5.49
C GLY A 218 6.47 -41.36 -4.68
N VAL A 219 6.35 -40.91 -3.43
CA VAL A 219 7.48 -40.74 -2.51
C VAL A 219 8.18 -42.08 -2.22
N VAL A 220 7.43 -43.12 -1.87
CA VAL A 220 8.01 -44.44 -1.58
C VAL A 220 8.67 -45.02 -2.84
N SER A 221 8.01 -44.92 -4.00
CA SER A 221 8.57 -45.40 -5.27
C SER A 221 9.86 -44.67 -5.63
N ALA A 222 9.93 -43.35 -5.40
CA ALA A 222 11.13 -42.57 -5.65
C ALA A 222 12.26 -42.94 -4.67
N LEU A 223 11.98 -43.16 -3.39
CA LEU A 223 12.99 -43.61 -2.42
C LEU A 223 13.54 -44.99 -2.78
N ASP A 224 12.67 -45.95 -3.14
CA ASP A 224 13.07 -47.30 -3.54
C ASP A 224 13.89 -47.28 -4.84
N ALA A 225 13.45 -46.51 -5.84
CA ALA A 225 14.16 -46.35 -7.10
C ALA A 225 15.52 -45.65 -6.94
N CYS A 226 15.61 -44.64 -6.07
CA CYS A 226 16.87 -43.98 -5.74
C CYS A 226 17.85 -44.98 -5.07
N SER A 227 17.36 -45.81 -4.13
CA SER A 227 18.16 -46.88 -3.53
C SER A 227 18.64 -47.92 -4.54
N GLY A 228 17.84 -48.20 -5.58
CA GLY A 228 18.19 -49.10 -6.68
C GLY A 228 18.95 -48.42 -7.82
N THR A 229 19.21 -47.11 -7.73
CA THR A 229 19.76 -46.25 -8.81
C THR A 229 18.97 -46.30 -10.14
N ASP A 230 17.68 -46.66 -10.09
CA ASP A 230 16.81 -46.72 -11.26
C ASP A 230 16.23 -45.34 -11.57
N ARG A 231 16.88 -44.62 -12.51
CA ARG A 231 16.48 -43.27 -12.92
C ARG A 231 15.07 -43.19 -13.51
N ARG A 232 14.65 -44.21 -14.26
CA ARG A 232 13.32 -44.19 -14.92
C ARG A 232 12.22 -44.35 -13.89
N ALA A 233 12.38 -45.32 -12.97
CA ALA A 233 11.43 -45.51 -11.88
C ALA A 233 11.41 -44.31 -10.93
N PHE A 234 12.56 -43.67 -10.70
CA PHE A 234 12.67 -42.45 -9.91
C PHE A 234 11.85 -41.30 -10.50
N ASN A 235 12.03 -41.02 -11.80
CA ASN A 235 11.28 -39.97 -12.51
C ASN A 235 9.77 -40.27 -12.52
N ALA A 236 9.37 -41.52 -12.74
CA ALA A 236 7.95 -41.92 -12.63
C ALA A 236 7.39 -41.69 -11.21
N GLY A 237 8.20 -41.88 -10.18
CA GLY A 237 7.88 -41.51 -8.79
C GLY A 237 7.67 -40.01 -8.63
N LEU A 238 8.59 -39.19 -9.12
CA LEU A 238 8.50 -37.72 -9.05
C LEU A 238 7.30 -37.17 -9.85
N GLU A 239 7.03 -37.68 -11.04
CA GLU A 239 5.84 -37.32 -11.85
C GLU A 239 4.54 -37.57 -11.09
N LYS A 240 4.47 -38.71 -10.37
CA LYS A 240 3.32 -39.05 -9.53
C LYS A 240 3.16 -38.05 -8.38
N ILE A 241 4.26 -37.60 -7.77
CA ILE A 241 4.24 -36.54 -6.74
C ILE A 241 3.73 -35.22 -7.32
N VAL A 242 4.26 -34.77 -8.48
CA VAL A 242 3.83 -33.53 -9.16
C VAL A 242 2.34 -33.59 -9.47
N SER A 243 1.87 -34.68 -10.07
CA SER A 243 0.45 -34.87 -10.43
C SER A 243 -0.46 -34.83 -9.20
N SER A 244 -0.04 -35.48 -8.11
CA SER A 244 -0.81 -35.53 -6.87
C SER A 244 -0.92 -34.16 -6.22
N MET A 245 0.19 -33.44 -6.07
CA MET A 245 0.18 -32.09 -5.48
C MET A 245 -0.57 -31.07 -6.35
N THR A 246 -0.52 -31.22 -7.68
CA THR A 246 -1.31 -30.39 -8.60
C THR A 246 -2.82 -30.56 -8.34
N LYS A 247 -3.28 -31.81 -8.11
CA LYS A 247 -4.67 -32.08 -7.76
C LYS A 247 -5.03 -31.48 -6.39
N VAL A 248 -4.15 -31.64 -5.39
CA VAL A 248 -4.34 -31.05 -4.05
C VAL A 248 -4.50 -29.54 -4.13
N ASN A 249 -3.60 -28.84 -4.84
CA ASN A 249 -3.68 -27.38 -5.02
C ASN A 249 -4.95 -26.94 -5.75
N LYS A 250 -5.41 -27.72 -6.74
CA LYS A 250 -6.68 -27.45 -7.43
C LYS A 250 -7.89 -27.59 -6.52
N VAL A 251 -7.93 -28.62 -5.66
CA VAL A 251 -9.01 -28.79 -4.69
C VAL A 251 -9.00 -27.66 -3.66
N MET A 252 -7.81 -27.31 -3.16
CA MET A 252 -7.60 -26.22 -2.20
C MET A 252 -8.18 -24.90 -2.73
N ASP A 253 -8.02 -24.60 -4.03
CA ASP A 253 -8.60 -23.42 -4.69
C ASP A 253 -10.12 -23.32 -4.56
N GLY A 254 -10.79 -24.47 -4.47
CA GLY A 254 -12.25 -24.55 -4.31
C GLY A 254 -12.76 -24.05 -2.95
N MET A 255 -11.87 -23.79 -1.98
CA MET A 255 -12.24 -23.29 -0.64
C MET A 255 -13.11 -22.02 -0.72
N TRP A 256 -12.77 -21.08 -1.60
CA TRP A 256 -13.49 -19.81 -1.77
C TRP A 256 -14.98 -19.98 -2.09
N GLY A 257 -15.33 -21.03 -2.83
CA GLY A 257 -16.71 -21.33 -3.21
C GLY A 257 -17.47 -22.19 -2.19
N LYS A 258 -16.75 -22.77 -1.22
CA LYS A 258 -17.26 -23.79 -0.29
C LYS A 258 -17.37 -23.26 1.14
N SER A 259 -16.49 -22.35 1.56
CA SER A 259 -16.51 -21.69 2.88
C SER A 259 -16.34 -20.20 2.69
N LYS A 260 -17.18 -19.35 3.31
CA LYS A 260 -17.09 -17.91 3.11
C LYS A 260 -16.15 -17.27 4.14
N PRO A 261 -15.22 -16.37 3.75
CA PRO A 261 -14.32 -15.70 4.69
C PRO A 261 -15.03 -14.95 5.83
N GLY A 262 -16.17 -14.32 5.55
CA GLY A 262 -16.95 -13.57 6.54
C GLY A 262 -17.61 -14.44 7.61
N ASP A 263 -17.86 -15.72 7.29
CA ASP A 263 -18.55 -16.63 8.21
C ASP A 263 -17.55 -17.38 9.11
N TYR A 264 -16.26 -17.38 8.78
CA TYR A 264 -15.25 -18.13 9.55
C TYR A 264 -15.24 -17.80 11.05
N THR A 265 -15.49 -16.54 11.39
CA THR A 265 -15.49 -16.06 12.78
C THR A 265 -16.62 -16.66 13.62
N SER A 266 -17.70 -17.19 13.00
CA SER A 266 -18.84 -17.77 13.71
C SER A 266 -18.48 -19.06 14.46
N PHE A 267 -17.57 -19.87 13.91
CA PHE A 267 -17.10 -21.13 14.51
C PHE A 267 -15.63 -21.07 14.98
N ARG A 268 -14.85 -20.07 14.53
CA ARG A 268 -13.43 -19.90 14.92
C ARG A 268 -13.22 -19.92 16.44
N THR A 269 -14.16 -19.37 17.21
CA THR A 269 -14.08 -19.32 18.67
C THR A 269 -13.86 -20.71 19.28
N PHE A 270 -14.44 -21.75 18.70
CA PHE A 270 -14.45 -23.11 19.24
C PHE A 270 -13.29 -23.98 18.76
N ILE A 271 -12.36 -23.42 18.01
CA ILE A 271 -11.17 -24.15 17.54
C ILE A 271 -9.87 -23.56 18.10
N PHE A 272 -9.97 -22.56 18.99
CA PHE A 272 -8.83 -22.07 19.75
C PHE A 272 -8.26 -23.12 20.69
N GLY A 273 -6.93 -23.10 20.84
CA GLY A 273 -6.24 -23.88 21.85
C GLY A 273 -6.39 -23.35 23.26
N ILE A 274 -5.89 -24.13 24.20
CA ILE A 274 -5.70 -23.73 25.60
C ILE A 274 -4.21 -23.46 25.92
N THR A 275 -3.38 -23.27 24.88
CA THR A 275 -1.96 -22.89 24.96
C THR A 275 -1.72 -21.62 24.18
N SER A 276 -0.92 -20.71 24.73
CA SER A 276 -0.54 -19.45 24.07
C SER A 276 -1.76 -18.64 23.60
N GLN A 277 -2.85 -18.71 24.37
CA GLN A 277 -4.08 -17.97 24.14
C GLN A 277 -4.40 -17.14 25.39
N SER A 278 -4.79 -15.88 25.19
CA SER A 278 -5.18 -14.97 26.29
C SER A 278 -6.38 -15.49 27.09
N MET A 279 -7.21 -16.35 26.49
CA MET A 279 -8.36 -17.00 27.11
C MET A 279 -7.98 -17.98 28.24
N PHE A 280 -6.75 -18.51 28.20
CA PHE A 280 -6.24 -19.52 29.13
C PHE A 280 -4.80 -19.20 29.53
N PRO A 281 -4.57 -18.08 30.25
CA PRO A 281 -3.22 -17.59 30.55
C PRO A 281 -2.39 -18.58 31.36
N ASN A 282 -3.04 -19.47 32.12
CA ASN A 282 -2.40 -20.47 32.98
C ASN A 282 -2.66 -21.91 32.51
N GLY A 283 -3.27 -22.14 31.34
CA GLY A 283 -3.80 -23.44 30.96
C GLY A 283 -5.14 -23.77 31.63
N VAL A 284 -5.53 -25.05 31.62
CA VAL A 284 -6.83 -25.55 32.13
C VAL A 284 -6.61 -26.72 33.08
N ILE A 285 -7.29 -26.70 34.23
CA ILE A 285 -7.32 -27.85 35.16
C ILE A 285 -8.23 -28.93 34.59
N TYR A 286 -7.71 -30.15 34.43
CA TYR A 286 -8.48 -31.32 34.01
C TYR A 286 -8.84 -32.11 35.26
N GLU A 287 -10.06 -31.91 35.77
CA GLU A 287 -10.51 -32.49 37.03
C GLU A 287 -10.35 -34.02 37.02
N GLY A 288 -9.77 -34.59 38.07
CA GLY A 288 -9.51 -36.03 38.19
C GLY A 288 -8.34 -36.57 37.35
N VAL A 289 -7.74 -35.76 36.48
CA VAL A 289 -6.59 -36.15 35.63
C VAL A 289 -5.30 -35.51 36.12
N SER A 290 -5.32 -34.20 36.39
CA SER A 290 -4.16 -33.43 36.82
C SER A 290 -4.59 -32.26 37.71
N ASP A 291 -3.93 -32.14 38.87
CA ASP A 291 -4.07 -30.98 39.76
C ASP A 291 -3.32 -29.74 39.23
N GLU A 292 -2.38 -29.95 38.30
CA GLU A 292 -1.69 -28.88 37.59
C GLU A 292 -2.39 -28.56 36.26
N PRO A 293 -2.47 -27.28 35.85
CA PRO A 293 -3.06 -26.91 34.58
C PRO A 293 -2.35 -27.54 33.38
N LEU A 294 -3.13 -28.07 32.44
CA LEU A 294 -2.65 -28.60 31.18
C LEU A 294 -2.82 -27.56 30.06
N SER A 295 -1.92 -27.62 29.07
CA SER A 295 -1.93 -26.72 27.93
C SER A 295 -1.80 -27.53 26.64
N PHE A 296 -2.81 -27.43 25.77
CA PHE A 296 -2.82 -27.98 24.42
C PHE A 296 -3.09 -26.92 23.35
N ARG A 297 -2.43 -27.03 22.19
CA ARG A 297 -2.74 -26.22 21.01
C ARG A 297 -4.10 -26.59 20.45
N GLY A 298 -4.74 -25.62 19.81
CA GLY A 298 -6.00 -25.81 19.11
C GLY A 298 -5.79 -26.40 17.72
N GLU A 299 -6.89 -26.45 16.98
CA GLU A 299 -6.86 -26.94 15.61
C GLU A 299 -6.01 -26.02 14.73
N SER A 300 -5.26 -26.64 13.82
CA SER A 300 -4.50 -25.94 12.81
C SER A 300 -4.21 -26.87 11.64
N GLY A 301 -4.40 -26.35 10.42
CA GLY A 301 -3.95 -27.00 9.19
C GLY A 301 -2.46 -27.33 9.16
N ALA A 302 -1.62 -26.68 9.99
CA ALA A 302 -0.20 -27.04 10.13
C ALA A 302 0.04 -28.49 10.65
N ASN A 303 -1.00 -29.12 11.20
CA ASN A 303 -1.00 -30.52 11.63
C ASN A 303 -1.27 -31.50 10.47
N ASP A 304 -1.50 -31.03 9.24
CA ASP A 304 -1.51 -31.90 8.06
C ASP A 304 -0.16 -32.63 7.89
N SER A 305 -0.18 -33.72 7.11
CA SER A 305 1.01 -34.56 6.87
C SER A 305 1.53 -34.47 5.43
N MET A 306 0.82 -33.79 4.51
CA MET A 306 1.20 -33.72 3.09
C MET A 306 2.38 -32.76 2.88
N ILE A 307 2.31 -31.55 3.42
CA ILE A 307 3.40 -30.58 3.25
C ILE A 307 4.66 -31.01 4.00
N PRO A 308 4.59 -31.49 5.27
CA PRO A 308 5.75 -32.06 5.93
C PRO A 308 6.37 -33.26 5.20
N LEU A 309 5.57 -34.08 4.48
CA LEU A 309 6.08 -35.17 3.65
C LEU A 309 6.96 -34.60 2.53
N CYS A 310 6.47 -33.58 1.83
CA CYS A 310 7.21 -32.90 0.77
C CYS A 310 8.45 -32.18 1.33
N ASP A 311 8.36 -31.52 2.49
CA ASP A 311 9.51 -30.87 3.13
C ASP A 311 10.64 -31.85 3.44
N ASN A 312 10.29 -33.00 4.03
CA ASN A 312 11.24 -34.05 4.37
C ASN A 312 11.80 -34.76 3.13
N PHE A 313 10.97 -34.96 2.10
CA PHE A 313 11.38 -35.58 0.84
C PHE A 313 12.32 -34.67 0.03
N LEU A 314 11.96 -33.40 -0.11
CA LEU A 314 12.69 -32.37 -0.86
C LEU A 314 13.80 -31.71 -0.03
N GLN A 315 13.99 -32.13 1.21
CA GLN A 315 15.02 -31.64 2.12
C GLN A 315 15.00 -30.10 2.23
N ILE A 316 13.81 -29.51 2.31
CA ILE A 316 13.63 -28.06 2.45
C ILE A 316 14.09 -27.66 3.86
N THR A 317 15.07 -26.75 3.93
CA THR A 317 15.62 -26.29 5.20
C THR A 317 14.82 -25.11 5.72
N MET A 318 14.24 -25.25 6.91
CA MET A 318 13.55 -24.17 7.61
C MET A 318 14.55 -23.32 8.40
N PRO A 319 14.36 -21.99 8.51
CA PRO A 319 15.25 -21.12 9.27
C PRO A 319 15.22 -21.45 10.76
N ASP A 320 16.36 -21.39 11.45
CA ASP A 320 16.42 -21.66 12.90
C ASP A 320 15.92 -20.45 13.69
N THR A 321 14.67 -20.51 14.13
CA THR A 321 13.96 -19.40 14.79
C THR A 321 13.06 -19.94 15.91
N PRO A 322 12.61 -19.10 16.86
CA PRO A 322 11.57 -19.48 17.82
C PRO A 322 10.30 -20.04 17.16
N LEU A 323 10.02 -19.64 15.92
CA LEU A 323 8.90 -20.17 15.14
C LEU A 323 9.13 -21.65 14.77
N THR A 324 10.35 -22.04 14.41
CA THR A 324 10.68 -23.44 14.12
C THR A 324 10.52 -24.36 15.34
N SER A 325 10.67 -23.84 16.56
CA SER A 325 10.36 -24.59 17.78
C SER A 325 8.86 -24.90 17.93
N ILE A 326 7.99 -23.97 17.52
CA ILE A 326 6.53 -24.19 17.48
C ILE A 326 6.18 -25.21 16.38
N LEU A 327 6.94 -25.26 15.26
CA LEU A 327 6.72 -26.25 14.20
C LEU A 327 6.98 -27.64 14.72
N GLN A 328 8.04 -27.80 15.52
CA GLN A 328 8.39 -29.04 16.18
C GLN A 328 7.30 -29.48 17.17
N ASP A 329 6.73 -28.54 17.93
CA ASP A 329 5.62 -28.82 18.84
C ASP A 329 4.35 -29.27 18.09
N PHE A 330 3.96 -28.59 17.00
CA PHE A 330 2.84 -29.04 16.14
C PHE A 330 3.03 -30.48 15.64
N ARG A 331 4.27 -30.93 15.39
CA ARG A 331 4.51 -32.33 14.98
C ARG A 331 3.99 -33.33 16.00
N SER A 332 3.97 -32.97 17.27
CA SER A 332 3.50 -33.85 18.34
C SER A 332 1.99 -34.12 18.30
N TYR A 333 1.20 -33.31 17.57
CA TYR A 333 -0.26 -33.45 17.44
C TYR A 333 -0.70 -34.37 16.30
N ARG A 334 0.20 -34.75 15.39
CA ARG A 334 -0.14 -35.66 14.28
C ARG A 334 -0.35 -37.09 14.78
N PRO A 335 -1.15 -37.91 14.06
CA PRO A 335 -1.26 -39.33 14.36
C PRO A 335 0.10 -40.01 14.46
N GLY A 336 0.28 -40.89 15.44
CA GLY A 336 1.57 -41.53 15.74
C GLY A 336 2.23 -42.15 14.50
N ASN A 337 1.47 -42.93 13.73
CA ASN A 337 1.94 -43.58 12.52
C ASN A 337 2.39 -42.58 11.43
N HIS A 338 1.70 -41.44 11.28
CA HIS A 338 2.11 -40.41 10.32
C HIS A 338 3.44 -39.77 10.74
N ARG A 339 3.63 -39.49 12.04
CA ARG A 339 4.91 -38.95 12.56
C ARG A 339 6.07 -39.87 12.25
N GLU A 340 5.90 -41.17 12.50
CA GLU A 340 6.90 -42.19 12.22
C GLU A 340 7.23 -42.27 10.72
N PHE A 341 6.22 -42.23 9.84
CA PHE A 341 6.43 -42.22 8.40
C PHE A 341 7.20 -40.97 7.92
N LEU A 342 6.84 -39.80 8.43
CA LEU A 342 7.50 -38.55 8.07
C LEU A 342 8.99 -38.55 8.49
N GLU A 343 9.31 -39.07 9.69
CA GLU A 343 10.70 -39.19 10.13
C GLU A 343 11.46 -40.27 9.34
N TYR A 344 10.79 -41.37 8.96
CA TYR A 344 11.35 -42.37 8.03
C TYR A 344 11.72 -41.72 6.70
N VAL A 345 10.82 -40.97 6.06
CA VAL A 345 11.09 -40.30 4.78
C VAL A 345 12.24 -39.30 4.92
N LYS A 346 12.25 -38.50 5.98
CA LYS A 346 13.34 -37.54 6.25
C LYS A 346 14.69 -38.24 6.32
N THR A 347 14.79 -39.27 7.16
CA THR A 347 16.03 -40.03 7.36
C THR A 347 16.46 -40.70 6.05
N ARG A 348 15.52 -41.38 5.38
CA ARG A 348 15.80 -42.13 4.15
C ARG A 348 16.22 -41.24 2.98
N SER A 349 15.60 -40.08 2.81
CA SER A 349 15.98 -39.09 1.79
C SER A 349 17.41 -38.58 1.98
N ILE A 350 17.83 -38.38 3.24
CA ILE A 350 19.20 -37.96 3.59
C ILE A 350 20.17 -39.11 3.33
N ASP A 351 19.89 -40.31 3.85
CA ASP A 351 20.76 -41.48 3.71
C ASP A 351 21.01 -41.85 2.23
N LEU A 352 19.99 -41.71 1.39
CA LEU A 352 20.09 -41.96 -0.05
C LEU A 352 20.72 -40.81 -0.83
N SER A 353 21.02 -39.67 -0.18
CA SER A 353 21.44 -38.44 -0.86
C SER A 353 20.46 -38.06 -1.98
N LEU A 354 19.15 -38.19 -1.74
CA LEU A 354 18.11 -38.13 -2.76
C LEU A 354 18.14 -36.84 -3.58
N LYS A 355 18.34 -35.68 -2.94
CA LYS A 355 18.49 -34.38 -3.63
C LYS A 355 19.67 -34.44 -4.61
N SER A 356 20.84 -34.91 -4.16
CA SER A 356 22.02 -35.05 -5.04
C SER A 356 21.74 -36.02 -6.19
N PHE A 357 21.11 -37.15 -5.92
CA PHE A 357 20.71 -38.10 -6.97
C PHE A 357 19.77 -37.45 -7.99
N ALA A 358 18.77 -36.67 -7.55
CA ALA A 358 17.84 -35.98 -8.44
C ALA A 358 18.54 -34.93 -9.32
N LEU A 359 19.47 -34.15 -8.77
CA LEU A 359 20.13 -33.05 -9.48
C LEU A 359 21.18 -33.50 -10.52
N GLN A 360 21.57 -34.78 -10.52
CA GLN A 360 22.49 -35.34 -11.51
C GLN A 360 21.88 -35.55 -12.91
N ASP A 361 20.56 -35.50 -13.05
CA ASP A 361 19.84 -35.70 -14.32
C ASP A 361 18.88 -34.53 -14.57
N PRO A 362 18.93 -33.85 -15.73
CA PRO A 362 18.06 -32.69 -16.00
C PRO A 362 16.57 -33.01 -15.91
N SER A 363 16.13 -34.22 -16.30
CA SER A 363 14.71 -34.60 -16.22
C SER A 363 14.27 -34.79 -14.76
N SER A 364 15.09 -35.46 -13.95
CA SER A 364 14.90 -35.57 -12.50
C SER A 364 14.90 -34.20 -11.82
N ALA A 365 15.86 -33.33 -12.15
CA ALA A 365 16.00 -31.99 -11.58
C ALA A 365 14.80 -31.09 -11.92
N ALA A 366 14.31 -31.16 -13.17
CA ALA A 366 13.10 -30.48 -13.60
C ALA A 366 11.88 -30.93 -12.77
N LEU A 367 11.67 -32.24 -12.64
CA LEU A 367 10.57 -32.78 -11.82
C LEU A 367 10.71 -32.39 -10.34
N TYR A 368 11.93 -32.39 -9.80
CA TYR A 368 12.21 -31.94 -8.44
C TYR A 368 11.80 -30.46 -8.23
N LEU A 369 12.18 -29.58 -9.16
CA LEU A 369 11.80 -28.17 -9.16
C LEU A 369 10.29 -27.99 -9.28
N LEU A 370 9.61 -28.79 -10.11
CA LEU A 370 8.17 -28.76 -10.24
C LEU A 370 7.45 -29.20 -8.96
N ILE A 371 8.00 -30.14 -8.18
CA ILE A 371 7.46 -30.48 -6.86
C ILE A 371 7.64 -29.31 -5.88
N LEU A 372 8.84 -28.69 -5.84
CA LEU A 372 9.09 -27.50 -5.02
C LEU A 372 8.09 -26.37 -5.35
N ASN A 373 7.83 -26.16 -6.64
CA ASN A 373 6.84 -25.21 -7.13
C ASN A 373 5.42 -25.51 -6.62
N GLN A 374 5.02 -26.79 -6.56
CA GLN A 374 3.71 -27.17 -6.00
C GLN A 374 3.64 -26.93 -4.48
N VAL A 375 4.73 -27.13 -3.74
CA VAL A 375 4.81 -26.79 -2.30
C VAL A 375 4.73 -25.27 -2.10
N ARG A 376 5.44 -24.49 -2.92
CA ARG A 376 5.33 -23.03 -2.94
C ARG A 376 3.89 -22.61 -3.21
N ASP A 377 3.25 -23.16 -4.24
CA ASP A 377 1.87 -22.82 -4.60
C ASP A 377 0.85 -23.16 -3.49
N PHE A 378 1.06 -24.26 -2.76
CA PHE A 378 0.23 -24.60 -1.60
C PHE A 378 0.38 -23.57 -0.45
N ARG A 379 1.62 -23.28 -0.04
CA ARG A 379 1.90 -22.32 1.05
C ARG A 379 1.38 -20.94 0.71
N TRP A 380 1.46 -20.60 -0.56
CA TRP A 380 0.94 -19.38 -1.12
C TRP A 380 -0.59 -19.27 -1.03
N ARG A 381 -1.32 -20.30 -1.46
CA ARG A 381 -2.78 -20.44 -1.26
C ARG A 381 -3.16 -20.21 0.19
N HIS A 382 -2.46 -20.91 1.07
CA HIS A 382 -2.73 -20.87 2.49
C HIS A 382 -2.54 -19.47 3.08
N TRP A 383 -1.51 -18.74 2.63
CA TRP A 383 -1.31 -17.36 3.02
C TRP A 383 -2.43 -16.44 2.52
N CYS A 384 -2.90 -16.59 1.28
CA CYS A 384 -4.06 -15.86 0.78
C CYS A 384 -5.32 -16.12 1.65
N PHE A 385 -5.60 -17.37 2.01
CA PHE A 385 -6.71 -17.68 2.92
C PHE A 385 -6.52 -17.05 4.29
N THR A 386 -5.32 -17.12 4.86
CA THR A 386 -5.01 -16.53 6.17
C THR A 386 -5.29 -15.02 6.19
N ARG A 387 -4.96 -14.31 5.11
CA ARG A 387 -5.26 -12.88 4.97
C ARG A 387 -6.77 -12.62 4.96
N GLU A 388 -7.53 -13.35 4.15
CA GLU A 388 -8.97 -13.10 3.96
C GLU A 388 -9.86 -13.61 5.10
N TYR A 389 -9.56 -14.80 5.65
CA TYR A 389 -10.37 -15.45 6.70
C TYR A 389 -10.01 -14.98 8.10
N ILE A 390 -8.77 -14.52 8.31
CA ILE A 390 -8.27 -14.17 9.64
C ILE A 390 -7.89 -12.69 9.68
N LEU A 391 -6.83 -12.25 9.00
CA LEU A 391 -6.29 -10.89 9.19
C LEU A 391 -7.29 -9.78 8.89
N LYS A 392 -8.13 -9.94 7.86
CA LYS A 392 -9.21 -8.98 7.53
C LYS A 392 -10.45 -9.08 8.42
N LYS A 393 -10.58 -10.14 9.24
CA LYS A 393 -11.83 -10.48 9.96
C LYS A 393 -11.69 -10.43 11.47
N THR A 394 -10.48 -10.38 12.01
CA THR A 394 -10.23 -10.38 13.45
C THR A 394 -8.97 -9.62 13.79
N THR A 395 -9.05 -8.81 14.85
CA THR A 395 -7.90 -8.14 15.47
C THR A 395 -7.14 -9.06 16.43
N HIS A 396 -7.62 -10.30 16.68
CA HIS A 396 -6.93 -11.26 17.55
C HIS A 396 -5.66 -11.78 16.87
N PRO A 397 -4.46 -11.41 17.35
CA PRO A 397 -3.21 -11.54 16.60
C PRO A 397 -2.62 -12.97 16.60
N VAL A 398 -3.32 -13.92 17.22
CA VAL A 398 -2.85 -15.30 17.41
C VAL A 398 -3.72 -16.28 16.62
N ALA A 399 -3.07 -17.22 15.93
CA ALA A 399 -3.75 -18.30 15.23
C ALA A 399 -4.45 -19.24 16.23
N THR A 400 -5.39 -20.05 15.77
CA THR A 400 -6.11 -21.03 16.59
C THR A 400 -5.17 -21.99 17.33
N GLY A 401 -4.12 -22.45 16.65
CA GLY A 401 -3.04 -23.26 17.21
C GLY A 401 -2.00 -22.53 18.08
N GLY A 402 -2.13 -21.21 18.29
CA GLY A 402 -1.26 -20.44 19.19
C GLY A 402 0.03 -19.89 18.57
N SER A 403 0.14 -19.83 17.23
CA SER A 403 1.28 -19.22 16.53
C SER A 403 1.02 -17.75 16.16
N PRO A 404 2.05 -16.89 16.10
CA PRO A 404 1.91 -15.54 15.55
C PRO A 404 1.55 -15.59 14.06
N ILE A 405 0.40 -15.03 13.67
CA ILE A 405 -0.15 -15.22 12.31
C ILE A 405 0.73 -14.54 11.25
N VAL A 406 1.25 -13.36 11.56
CA VAL A 406 1.89 -12.45 10.58
C VAL A 406 3.33 -12.79 10.23
N THR A 407 4.03 -13.61 11.02
CA THR A 407 5.45 -13.97 10.77
C THR A 407 5.66 -15.41 10.35
N TRP A 408 4.66 -16.27 10.54
CA TRP A 408 4.80 -17.73 10.42
C TRP A 408 4.84 -18.27 8.99
N LEU A 409 3.76 -18.04 8.23
CA LEU A 409 3.63 -18.49 6.85
C LEU A 409 4.60 -17.78 5.92
N PRO A 410 4.96 -16.50 6.19
CA PRO A 410 6.06 -15.85 5.52
C PRO A 410 7.35 -16.67 5.40
N ASN A 411 7.98 -16.95 6.53
CA ASN A 411 9.28 -17.62 6.55
C ASN A 411 9.30 -18.98 5.84
N GLN A 412 8.17 -19.71 5.85
CA GLN A 412 8.08 -21.00 5.17
C GLN A 412 7.98 -20.89 3.64
N LEU A 413 7.35 -19.84 3.09
CA LEU A 413 7.35 -19.67 1.64
C LEU A 413 8.74 -19.29 1.13
N GLN A 414 9.43 -18.42 1.87
CA GLN A 414 10.78 -17.99 1.51
C GLN A 414 11.73 -19.20 1.46
N ALA A 415 11.65 -20.12 2.42
CA ALA A 415 12.47 -21.33 2.44
C ALA A 415 12.29 -22.22 1.20
N VAL A 416 11.05 -22.39 0.70
CA VAL A 416 10.82 -23.19 -0.53
C VAL A 416 11.20 -22.42 -1.79
N MET A 417 11.00 -21.10 -1.83
CA MET A 417 11.46 -20.27 -2.94
C MET A 417 12.98 -20.31 -3.06
N GLN A 418 13.70 -20.21 -1.95
CA GLN A 418 15.16 -20.36 -1.94
C GLN A 418 15.58 -21.74 -2.45
N ALA A 419 14.92 -22.82 -1.99
CA ALA A 419 15.22 -24.16 -2.49
C ALA A 419 14.96 -24.31 -4.01
N MET A 420 13.97 -23.60 -4.57
CA MET A 420 13.75 -23.56 -6.03
C MET A 420 14.88 -22.85 -6.75
N VAL A 421 15.34 -21.71 -6.24
CA VAL A 421 16.47 -20.95 -6.79
C VAL A 421 17.74 -21.80 -6.75
N ASP A 422 18.03 -22.48 -5.63
CA ASP A 422 19.21 -23.33 -5.52
C ASP A 422 19.25 -24.47 -6.56
N VAL A 423 18.08 -25.06 -6.86
CA VAL A 423 17.96 -26.12 -7.88
C VAL A 423 18.10 -25.55 -9.28
N TRP A 424 17.49 -24.39 -9.54
CA TRP A 424 17.55 -23.71 -10.83
C TRP A 424 18.97 -23.27 -11.19
N GLU A 425 19.63 -22.54 -10.28
CA GLU A 425 21.00 -22.08 -10.45
C GLU A 425 21.98 -23.26 -10.52
N GLY A 426 21.80 -24.28 -9.66
CA GLY A 426 22.63 -25.49 -9.69
C GLY A 426 22.46 -26.39 -10.91
N SER A 427 21.52 -26.06 -11.80
CA SER A 427 21.25 -26.77 -13.06
C SER A 427 21.63 -25.97 -14.31
N ASP A 428 22.41 -24.90 -14.14
CA ASP A 428 22.78 -23.95 -15.20
C ASP A 428 21.56 -23.35 -15.91
N LYS A 429 20.42 -23.23 -15.21
CA LYS A 429 19.16 -22.66 -15.74
C LYS A 429 18.60 -23.43 -16.95
N ALA A 430 18.91 -24.73 -17.06
CA ALA A 430 18.62 -25.55 -18.24
C ALA A 430 17.69 -26.75 -17.93
N LEU A 431 16.52 -26.51 -17.32
CA LEU A 431 15.54 -27.55 -16.95
C LEU A 431 14.30 -27.60 -17.84
N GLY A 432 14.35 -26.90 -18.99
CA GLY A 432 13.31 -26.89 -20.00
C GLY A 432 12.16 -25.93 -19.69
N ARG A 433 11.38 -25.66 -20.75
CA ARG A 433 10.36 -24.59 -20.80
C ARG A 433 9.38 -24.54 -19.63
N GLN A 434 8.94 -25.69 -19.13
CA GLN A 434 7.99 -25.71 -18.01
C GLN A 434 8.62 -25.18 -16.70
N CYS A 435 9.90 -25.45 -16.48
CA CYS A 435 10.65 -24.95 -15.33
C CYS A 435 11.03 -23.48 -15.54
N GLU A 436 11.41 -23.10 -16.76
CA GLU A 436 11.63 -21.70 -17.16
C GLU A 436 10.39 -20.85 -16.87
N ASP A 437 9.21 -21.24 -17.37
CA ASP A 437 7.95 -20.50 -17.11
C ASP A 437 7.62 -20.37 -15.61
N VAL A 438 7.99 -21.38 -14.81
CA VAL A 438 7.80 -21.39 -13.36
C VAL A 438 8.78 -20.46 -12.66
N MET A 439 10.05 -20.51 -13.05
CA MET A 439 11.13 -19.71 -12.48
C MET A 439 11.04 -18.27 -12.94
N ASP A 440 10.65 -17.99 -14.17
CA ASP A 440 10.32 -16.65 -14.66
C ASP A 440 9.18 -16.05 -13.85
N LYS A 441 8.13 -16.82 -13.53
CA LYS A 441 7.08 -16.34 -12.63
C LYS A 441 7.57 -16.13 -11.21
N LEU A 442 8.52 -16.94 -10.74
CA LEU A 442 9.11 -16.79 -9.40
C LEU A 442 10.04 -15.58 -9.34
N PHE A 443 10.89 -15.36 -10.34
CA PHE A 443 11.81 -14.24 -10.46
C PHE A 443 11.08 -12.96 -10.80
N ARG A 444 10.10 -12.99 -11.70
CA ARG A 444 9.14 -11.89 -11.79
C ARG A 444 8.45 -11.70 -10.45
N LYS A 445 8.11 -12.70 -9.65
CA LYS A 445 7.58 -12.45 -8.28
C LYS A 445 8.64 -12.13 -7.21
N SER A 446 9.94 -12.22 -7.50
CA SER A 446 11.02 -11.79 -6.59
C SER A 446 11.69 -10.50 -7.04
N VAL A 447 11.42 -10.06 -8.27
CA VAL A 447 11.88 -8.83 -8.95
C VAL A 447 10.67 -7.89 -9.22
N ILE A 448 9.44 -8.41 -9.20
CA ILE A 448 8.10 -7.77 -9.31
C ILE A 448 7.22 -8.29 -8.13
N GLY A 449 7.78 -8.30 -6.92
CA GLY A 449 7.29 -9.05 -5.75
C GLY A 449 6.37 -8.36 -4.75
N ALA A 450 6.17 -7.05 -4.88
CA ALA A 450 4.83 -6.48 -4.75
C ALA A 450 4.43 -6.07 -6.18
N LYS A 451 3.16 -5.73 -6.43
CA LYS A 451 2.71 -5.00 -7.65
C LYS A 451 2.34 -5.84 -8.89
N ASP A 452 1.07 -6.24 -8.91
CA ASP A 452 0.28 -6.78 -10.04
C ASP A 452 0.27 -8.32 -10.32
N CYS A 453 -0.74 -9.00 -9.77
CA CYS A 453 -1.24 -10.29 -10.22
C CYS A 453 -2.78 -10.27 -10.17
N ARG A 454 -3.44 -10.07 -11.32
CA ARG A 454 -4.90 -10.23 -11.47
C ARG A 454 -5.24 -11.71 -11.57
N GLY A 455 -5.67 -12.32 -10.47
CA GLY A 455 -5.99 -13.74 -10.29
C GLY A 455 -5.75 -14.20 -8.85
N PRO A 456 -6.15 -15.41 -8.41
CA PRO A 456 -6.30 -15.79 -6.98
C PRO A 456 -5.00 -15.98 -6.18
N TRP A 457 -3.95 -15.20 -6.46
CA TRP A 457 -2.57 -15.42 -6.08
C TRP A 457 -1.86 -14.10 -5.69
N LYS A 458 -1.87 -13.66 -4.42
CA LYS A 458 -1.18 -12.44 -3.90
C LYS A 458 -0.29 -12.65 -2.64
N CYS A 459 0.84 -11.89 -2.56
CA CYS A 459 1.95 -11.72 -1.55
C CYS A 459 3.45 -12.16 -1.81
N PHE A 460 4.42 -11.36 -1.40
CA PHE A 460 5.38 -11.67 -0.35
C PHE A 460 6.37 -10.54 -0.35
N ASP A 461 6.54 -9.89 0.80
CA ASP A 461 7.74 -9.13 1.13
C ASP A 461 8.02 -9.34 2.63
N LEU A 462 9.21 -9.86 2.94
CA LEU A 462 9.91 -9.72 4.23
C LEU A 462 11.42 -9.66 3.91
N PRO A 463 12.17 -8.66 4.42
CA PRO A 463 13.62 -8.60 4.25
C PRO A 463 14.34 -9.24 5.45
N PHE A 464 15.11 -10.32 5.23
CA PHE A 464 16.15 -10.77 6.17
C PHE A 464 17.28 -11.49 5.43
N PHE A 465 18.44 -10.84 5.31
CA PHE A 465 19.74 -11.52 5.21
C PHE A 465 20.76 -10.85 6.15
N SER A 466 21.31 -11.71 7.02
CA SER A 466 22.53 -11.63 7.85
C SER A 466 22.75 -10.50 8.86
N THR A 467 22.82 -10.85 10.15
CA THR A 467 24.08 -10.94 10.92
C THR A 467 23.91 -11.94 12.08
N SER A 468 24.95 -12.72 12.38
CA SER A 468 24.95 -13.77 13.41
C SER A 468 25.05 -13.20 14.84
N PRO A 469 24.39 -13.76 15.85
CA PRO A 469 24.60 -13.39 17.25
C PRO A 469 25.53 -14.37 17.97
N SER A 470 26.64 -13.88 18.52
CA SER A 470 27.40 -14.58 19.56
C SER A 470 26.96 -14.10 20.95
N SER A 471 26.34 -15.02 21.69
CA SER A 471 26.16 -15.15 23.14
C SER A 471 26.49 -13.95 24.06
N ILE A 472 25.56 -13.62 24.97
CA ILE A 472 25.75 -13.64 26.44
C ILE A 472 24.39 -13.46 27.14
N SER A 473 24.28 -14.10 28.31
CA SER A 473 23.12 -14.44 29.12
C SER A 473 22.42 -13.28 29.85
N LYS A 474 21.11 -13.50 30.09
CA LYS A 474 20.21 -12.79 31.00
C LYS A 474 20.74 -12.78 32.44
N GLU A 475 20.59 -11.65 33.15
CA GLU A 475 20.15 -11.63 34.55
C GLU A 475 19.68 -10.24 35.04
N MET A 476 18.55 -10.28 35.77
CA MET A 476 18.03 -9.37 36.81
C MET A 476 17.20 -8.09 36.48
N MET A 477 15.95 -8.20 36.94
CA MET A 477 14.89 -7.21 37.15
C MET A 477 15.25 -6.06 38.12
N HIS A 478 14.69 -4.88 37.81
CA HIS A 478 14.25 -3.81 38.71
C HIS A 478 15.26 -3.22 39.71
N PHE A 479 15.79 -2.02 39.41
CA PHE A 479 15.74 -0.82 40.26
C PHE A 479 16.53 0.32 39.57
N SER A 480 16.01 1.55 39.65
CA SER A 480 16.63 2.85 39.27
C SER A 480 16.20 3.46 37.92
N LEU A 481 15.01 4.07 37.92
CA LEU A 481 14.79 5.32 37.18
C LEU A 481 15.77 6.40 37.69
N CYS A 482 16.19 7.29 36.79
CA CYS A 482 16.99 8.50 37.05
C CYS A 482 18.48 8.30 37.33
N LEU A 483 19.29 7.91 36.32
CA LEU A 483 20.71 8.29 36.16
C LEU A 483 21.33 7.57 34.93
N LEU A 484 20.94 7.95 33.72
CA LEU A 484 21.65 7.63 32.46
C LEU A 484 21.19 8.58 31.35
N TRP A 485 21.30 9.88 31.61
CA TRP A 485 21.36 10.92 30.59
C TRP A 485 22.70 11.62 30.76
N LEU A 486 23.76 11.01 30.24
CA LEU A 486 25.07 11.63 30.12
C LEU A 486 25.85 10.94 28.98
N MET A 487 25.88 11.66 27.85
CA MET A 487 26.83 11.60 26.75
C MET A 487 27.28 10.23 26.22
N THR A 488 26.59 9.77 25.17
CA THR A 488 27.27 9.39 23.93
C THR A 488 26.40 9.86 22.76
N ALA A 489 26.74 11.01 22.17
CA ALA A 489 26.33 11.32 20.81
C ALA A 489 27.05 10.31 19.90
N VAL A 490 26.40 9.18 19.63
CA VAL A 490 26.78 8.32 18.50
C VAL A 490 26.31 9.09 17.27
N VAL A 491 27.21 9.84 16.65
CA VAL A 491 26.96 10.40 15.32
C VAL A 491 26.61 9.22 14.42
N ALA A 492 25.39 9.19 13.90
CA ALA A 492 24.99 8.17 12.96
C ALA A 492 25.80 8.37 11.67
N VAL A 493 26.74 7.48 11.40
CA VAL A 493 27.56 7.49 10.18
C VAL A 493 26.90 6.58 9.15
N ARG A 494 26.64 7.10 7.94
CA ARG A 494 26.17 6.31 6.80
C ARG A 494 27.34 5.98 5.89
N THR A 495 27.48 4.70 5.54
CA THR A 495 28.34 4.26 4.43
C THR A 495 27.57 4.46 3.13
N GLN A 496 28.13 5.23 2.19
CA GLN A 496 27.51 5.35 0.86
C GLN A 496 27.64 4.02 0.11
N SER A 497 26.61 3.69 -0.67
CA SER A 497 26.57 2.45 -1.46
C SER A 497 26.02 2.76 -2.85
N THR A 498 26.61 2.13 -3.87
CA THR A 498 26.09 2.18 -5.24
C THR A 498 24.88 1.26 -5.44
N GLN A 499 24.53 0.44 -4.44
CA GLN A 499 23.50 -0.59 -4.54
C GLN A 499 22.12 -0.02 -4.90
N GLY A 500 21.74 1.14 -4.33
CA GLY A 500 20.45 1.76 -4.64
C GLY A 500 20.32 2.17 -6.10
N ILE A 501 21.42 2.65 -6.71
CA ILE A 501 21.47 3.02 -8.13
C ILE A 501 21.49 1.77 -9.02
N LEU A 502 22.27 0.74 -8.65
CA LEU A 502 22.22 -0.56 -9.31
C LEU A 502 20.81 -1.15 -9.26
N ASP A 503 20.11 -1.04 -8.15
CA ASP A 503 18.74 -1.54 -8.02
C ASP A 503 17.75 -0.70 -8.83
N LEU A 504 17.99 0.61 -9.01
CA LEU A 504 17.22 1.44 -9.96
C LEU A 504 17.40 0.92 -11.39
N VAL A 505 18.63 0.65 -11.81
CA VAL A 505 18.91 0.06 -13.14
C VAL A 505 18.23 -1.30 -13.26
N LYS A 506 18.34 -2.19 -12.27
CA LYS A 506 17.63 -3.49 -12.29
C LYS A 506 16.11 -3.34 -12.43
N ARG A 507 15.52 -2.31 -11.80
CA ARG A 507 14.07 -2.07 -11.88
C ARG A 507 13.63 -1.52 -13.24
N ARG A 508 14.43 -0.65 -13.86
CA ARG A 508 14.01 0.15 -15.03
C ARG A 508 14.69 -0.22 -16.35
N LEU A 509 15.89 -0.80 -16.29
CA LEU A 509 16.66 -1.31 -17.43
C LEU A 509 17.27 -2.68 -17.07
N PRO A 510 16.45 -3.72 -16.77
CA PRO A 510 16.96 -5.01 -16.30
C PRO A 510 17.93 -5.69 -17.27
N ASP A 511 17.78 -5.45 -18.57
CA ASP A 511 18.63 -6.06 -19.61
C ASP A 511 19.99 -5.36 -19.75
N HIS A 512 20.18 -4.18 -19.15
CA HIS A 512 21.40 -3.36 -19.24
C HIS A 512 22.20 -3.29 -17.93
N VAL A 513 21.84 -4.08 -16.92
CA VAL A 513 22.50 -4.03 -15.61
C VAL A 513 24.01 -4.24 -15.72
N ASP A 514 24.44 -5.15 -16.60
CA ASP A 514 25.85 -5.48 -16.80
C ASP A 514 26.58 -4.48 -17.72
N ASP A 515 25.85 -3.59 -18.39
CA ASP A 515 26.41 -2.56 -19.27
C ASP A 515 26.86 -1.30 -18.51
N PHE A 516 26.47 -1.17 -17.23
CA PHE A 516 26.84 -0.03 -16.38
C PHE A 516 27.86 -0.43 -15.31
N GLU A 517 28.81 0.47 -15.03
CA GLU A 517 29.65 0.47 -13.84
C GLU A 517 29.42 1.77 -13.05
N PHE A 518 29.20 1.67 -11.73
CA PHE A 518 29.01 2.84 -10.87
C PHE A 518 30.15 2.93 -9.85
N ARG A 519 30.74 4.12 -9.70
CA ARG A 519 31.83 4.36 -8.73
C ARG A 519 31.64 5.65 -7.94
N LEU A 520 31.73 5.56 -6.61
CA LEU A 520 31.72 6.73 -5.76
C LEU A 520 33.12 7.37 -5.67
N THR A 521 33.21 8.68 -5.87
CA THR A 521 34.44 9.47 -5.82
C THR A 521 34.46 10.33 -4.55
N GLY A 522 34.99 9.78 -3.43
CA GLY A 522 35.02 10.48 -2.14
C GLY A 522 35.28 9.54 -0.95
N ASN A 523 35.30 10.08 0.28
CA ASN A 523 35.38 9.26 1.50
C ASN A 523 34.14 8.36 1.63
N GLU A 524 34.33 7.07 1.88
CA GLU A 524 33.26 6.05 1.96
C GLU A 524 32.24 6.26 3.10
N THR A 525 32.51 7.18 4.02
CA THR A 525 31.68 7.51 5.18
C THR A 525 31.35 9.00 5.23
N PHE A 526 30.06 9.33 5.22
CA PHE A 526 29.56 10.67 5.54
C PHE A 526 28.65 10.59 6.78
N PRO A 527 28.75 11.54 7.72
CA PRO A 527 27.70 11.70 8.72
C PRO A 527 26.36 11.96 8.00
N ILE A 528 25.22 11.57 8.60
CA ILE A 528 23.92 12.11 8.16
C ILE A 528 24.09 13.62 8.05
N SER A 529 23.74 14.23 6.91
CA SER A 529 24.08 15.63 6.66
C SER A 529 23.44 16.52 7.72
N THR A 530 24.26 17.02 8.64
CA THR A 530 23.88 17.97 9.69
C THR A 530 24.17 19.40 9.27
N ALA A 531 24.73 19.59 8.06
CA ALA A 531 25.11 20.89 7.53
C ALA A 531 24.16 21.30 6.41
N ILE A 532 23.46 22.43 6.60
CA ILE A 532 22.70 23.08 5.52
C ILE A 532 23.59 23.47 4.32
N ARG A 533 24.91 23.59 4.52
CA ARG A 533 25.90 23.79 3.45
C ARG A 533 26.62 22.48 3.15
N ALA A 534 25.96 21.59 2.41
CA ALA A 534 26.55 20.36 1.88
C ALA A 534 27.50 20.64 0.69
N ILE A 535 28.25 19.62 0.26
CA ILE A 535 29.08 19.68 -0.95
C ILE A 535 28.16 19.57 -2.18
N ASN A 536 28.47 20.28 -3.26
CA ASN A 536 27.73 20.15 -4.51
C ASN A 536 27.95 18.75 -5.12
N ASP A 537 26.92 18.22 -5.77
CA ASP A 537 26.98 16.91 -6.39
C ASP A 537 27.72 16.99 -7.74
N GLU A 538 28.62 16.05 -7.99
CA GLU A 538 29.48 16.02 -9.18
C GLU A 538 29.49 14.61 -9.78
N TYR A 539 29.40 14.52 -11.11
CA TYR A 539 29.49 13.25 -11.82
C TYR A 539 30.32 13.33 -13.10
N THR A 540 30.81 12.18 -13.55
CA THR A 540 31.43 11.98 -14.86
C THR A 540 30.95 10.68 -15.50
N ILE A 541 30.80 10.66 -16.82
CA ILE A 541 30.33 9.52 -17.61
C ILE A 541 31.32 9.25 -18.73
N SER A 542 31.77 8.01 -18.86
CA SER A 542 32.71 7.58 -19.91
C SER A 542 32.44 6.15 -20.36
N SER A 543 33.03 5.74 -21.48
CA SER A 543 33.07 4.34 -21.86
C SER A 543 34.36 3.67 -21.38
N THR A 544 34.22 2.52 -20.74
CA THR A 544 35.34 1.67 -20.33
C THR A 544 35.99 0.97 -21.54
N PRO A 545 37.25 0.52 -21.44
CA PRO A 545 37.88 -0.31 -22.48
C PRO A 545 37.09 -1.59 -22.81
N GLU A 546 36.32 -2.10 -21.86
CA GLU A 546 35.48 -3.29 -21.99
C GLU A 546 34.11 -3.01 -22.63
N GLY A 547 33.83 -1.75 -23.00
CA GLY A 547 32.59 -1.35 -23.69
C GLY A 547 31.42 -0.97 -22.78
N LYS A 548 31.61 -0.99 -21.45
CA LYS A 548 30.59 -0.56 -20.47
C LYS A 548 30.54 0.96 -20.32
N ILE A 549 29.40 1.48 -19.87
CA ILE A 549 29.21 2.87 -19.46
C ILE A 549 29.58 3.03 -17.99
N LEU A 550 30.68 3.72 -17.71
CA LEU A 550 31.12 4.05 -16.35
C LEU A 550 30.53 5.39 -15.93
N VAL A 551 29.78 5.40 -14.83
CA VAL A 551 29.29 6.59 -14.14
C VAL A 551 30.02 6.74 -12.81
N GLU A 552 30.78 7.81 -12.64
CA GLU A 552 31.46 8.14 -11.40
C GLU A 552 30.80 9.37 -10.76
N GLY A 553 30.71 9.45 -9.44
CA GLY A 553 30.14 10.61 -8.77
C GLY A 553 30.37 10.65 -7.27
N ASN A 554 30.28 11.82 -6.65
CA ASN A 554 30.60 12.02 -5.22
C ASN A 554 29.45 11.67 -4.25
N SER A 555 28.27 11.33 -4.79
CA SER A 555 27.12 10.85 -4.05
C SER A 555 26.27 9.90 -4.91
N ALA A 556 25.37 9.13 -4.29
CA ALA A 556 24.43 8.29 -5.03
C ALA A 556 23.49 9.12 -5.93
N ILE A 557 23.14 10.34 -5.52
CA ILE A 557 22.34 11.24 -6.34
C ILE A 557 23.15 11.76 -7.54
N ALA A 558 24.43 12.06 -7.36
CA ALA A 558 25.30 12.41 -8.48
C ALA A 558 25.39 11.28 -9.51
N LEU A 559 25.49 10.02 -9.04
CA LEU A 559 25.44 8.84 -9.92
C LEU A 559 24.10 8.71 -10.65
N ALA A 560 22.98 8.95 -9.97
CA ALA A 560 21.66 8.91 -10.60
C ALA A 560 21.51 10.00 -11.67
N SER A 561 21.98 11.22 -11.41
CA SER A 561 21.98 12.31 -12.39
C SER A 561 22.92 12.05 -13.57
N GLY A 562 24.10 11.45 -13.32
CA GLY A 562 24.99 11.00 -14.39
C GLY A 562 24.34 9.92 -15.27
N LEU A 563 23.70 8.92 -14.67
CA LEU A 563 22.92 7.92 -15.39
C LEU A 563 21.81 8.59 -16.23
N HIS A 564 21.08 9.54 -15.66
CA HIS A 564 20.03 10.27 -16.35
C HIS A 564 20.54 10.98 -17.60
N ARG A 565 21.67 11.70 -17.52
CA ARG A 565 22.24 12.38 -18.69
C ARG A 565 22.64 11.45 -19.81
N TYR A 566 23.23 10.31 -19.47
CA TYR A 566 23.53 9.31 -20.50
C TYR A 566 22.24 8.84 -21.19
N LEU A 567 21.21 8.51 -20.41
CA LEU A 567 19.93 8.02 -20.91
C LEU A 567 19.18 9.07 -21.75
N THR A 568 19.16 10.35 -21.36
CA THR A 568 18.45 11.39 -22.11
C THR A 568 19.24 11.90 -23.32
N ASP A 569 20.53 12.18 -23.12
CA ASP A 569 21.33 12.94 -24.09
C ASP A 569 21.92 12.03 -25.16
N THR A 570 22.15 10.75 -24.83
CA THR A 570 22.74 9.76 -25.74
C THR A 570 21.75 8.69 -26.18
N VAL A 571 20.98 8.11 -25.25
CA VAL A 571 20.04 7.01 -25.57
C VAL A 571 18.66 7.51 -25.98
N HIS A 572 18.30 8.73 -25.57
CA HIS A 572 17.01 9.37 -25.81
C HIS A 572 15.82 8.61 -25.20
N VAL A 573 15.97 8.12 -23.96
CA VAL A 573 14.89 7.50 -23.17
C VAL A 573 14.78 8.15 -21.80
N ASP A 574 13.58 8.14 -21.20
CA ASP A 574 13.34 8.78 -19.90
C ASP A 574 12.19 8.14 -19.09
N ILE A 575 11.94 8.66 -17.89
CA ILE A 575 10.73 8.45 -17.09
C ILE A 575 9.89 9.73 -17.13
N PHE A 576 8.57 9.58 -17.30
CA PHE A 576 7.64 10.70 -17.29
C PHE A 576 6.45 10.40 -16.36
N TRP A 577 5.95 11.38 -15.60
CA TRP A 577 4.89 11.16 -14.60
C TRP A 577 3.64 10.44 -15.14
N PHE A 578 3.09 10.90 -16.27
CA PHE A 578 1.82 10.37 -16.79
C PHE A 578 1.97 9.32 -17.90
N ILE A 579 3.21 9.03 -18.32
CA ILE A 579 3.51 8.03 -19.35
C ILE A 579 4.16 6.79 -18.72
N GLY A 580 4.87 6.96 -17.60
CA GLY A 580 5.65 5.92 -16.94
C GLY A 580 7.10 5.89 -17.42
N SER A 581 7.79 4.79 -17.08
CA SER A 581 9.16 4.56 -17.54
C SER A 581 9.18 4.17 -19.01
N ARG A 582 10.11 4.76 -19.77
CA ARG A 582 10.45 4.39 -21.15
C ARG A 582 11.88 3.88 -21.26
N LEU A 583 12.56 3.70 -20.13
CA LEU A 583 13.97 3.33 -20.09
C LEU A 583 14.23 1.94 -20.68
N ASP A 584 13.25 1.04 -20.56
CA ASP A 584 13.22 -0.30 -21.14
C ASP A 584 13.11 -0.31 -22.68
N THR A 585 12.83 0.85 -23.30
CA THR A 585 12.78 0.99 -24.76
C THR A 585 14.10 1.38 -25.40
N GLY A 586 15.18 1.44 -24.60
CA GLY A 586 16.55 1.64 -25.09
C GLY A 586 16.98 0.56 -26.09
N PRO A 587 17.99 0.84 -26.93
CA PRO A 587 18.53 -0.14 -27.86
C PRO A 587 19.25 -1.26 -27.11
N ALA A 588 19.21 -2.47 -27.64
CA ALA A 588 19.86 -3.65 -27.04
C ALA A 588 21.38 -3.47 -26.84
N ASP A 589 22.04 -2.72 -27.73
CA ASP A 589 23.42 -2.30 -27.57
C ASP A 589 23.45 -0.80 -27.24
N LEU A 590 23.94 -0.47 -26.05
CA LEU A 590 24.03 0.92 -25.59
C LEU A 590 25.14 1.69 -26.36
N PRO A 591 24.87 2.92 -26.87
CA PRO A 591 25.87 3.68 -27.61
C PRO A 591 27.07 4.07 -26.75
N PRO A 592 28.33 3.83 -27.20
CA PRO A 592 29.50 4.29 -26.48
C PRO A 592 29.66 5.81 -26.55
N LEU A 593 30.43 6.37 -25.62
CA LEU A 593 30.76 7.79 -25.58
C LEU A 593 32.15 8.04 -26.17
N ASP A 594 32.23 8.92 -27.17
CA ASP A 594 33.49 9.39 -27.76
C ASP A 594 34.20 10.43 -26.87
N GLN A 595 33.45 11.09 -25.98
CA GLN A 595 33.94 12.13 -25.08
C GLN A 595 33.35 11.95 -23.68
N LEU A 596 34.13 12.33 -22.67
CA LEU A 596 33.69 12.37 -21.28
C LEU A 596 32.55 13.39 -21.13
N ILE A 597 31.42 12.97 -20.56
CA ILE A 597 30.37 13.88 -20.10
C ILE A 597 30.61 14.15 -18.60
N SER A 598 30.54 15.41 -18.17
CA SER A 598 30.70 15.78 -16.76
C SER A 598 29.69 16.83 -16.36
N GLY A 599 29.21 16.79 -15.11
CA GLY A 599 28.33 17.80 -14.55
C GLY A 599 28.59 18.04 -13.06
N SER A 600 28.29 19.25 -12.62
CA SER A 600 28.36 19.68 -11.22
C SER A 600 27.12 20.50 -10.90
N SER A 601 26.46 20.20 -9.78
CA SER A 601 25.40 21.07 -9.30
C SER A 601 26.00 22.42 -8.88
N ILE A 602 25.21 23.49 -9.02
CA ILE A 602 25.58 24.83 -8.56
C ILE A 602 25.03 25.16 -7.17
N VAL A 603 24.17 24.28 -6.66
CA VAL A 603 23.60 24.33 -5.32
C VAL A 603 23.64 22.96 -4.65
N PRO A 604 23.78 22.90 -3.31
CA PRO A 604 23.85 21.64 -2.60
C PRO A 604 22.49 20.92 -2.51
N TRP A 605 21.37 21.65 -2.46
CA TRP A 605 20.05 21.04 -2.27
C TRP A 605 19.16 21.18 -3.50
N ARG A 606 18.51 20.08 -3.87
CA ARG A 606 17.37 20.07 -4.80
C ARG A 606 16.18 19.47 -4.06
N TYR A 607 15.19 20.31 -3.77
CA TYR A 607 14.04 19.99 -2.92
C TYR A 607 12.82 19.56 -3.73
N HIS A 608 11.99 18.66 -3.17
CA HIS A 608 10.72 18.28 -3.78
C HIS A 608 9.57 18.01 -2.81
N PHE A 609 8.39 18.38 -3.32
CA PHE A 609 7.01 18.40 -2.84
C PHE A 609 6.55 19.65 -2.08
N ASN A 610 5.36 20.12 -2.44
CA ASN A 610 4.53 20.88 -1.51
C ASN A 610 3.89 19.91 -0.50
N THR A 611 3.56 20.41 0.68
CA THR A 611 2.73 19.69 1.65
C THR A 611 1.36 19.34 1.07
N VAL A 612 0.74 20.23 0.27
CA VAL A 612 -0.59 19.98 -0.31
C VAL A 612 -0.58 19.01 -1.50
N THR A 613 0.59 18.69 -2.08
CA THR A 613 0.73 17.63 -3.09
C THR A 613 0.27 16.27 -2.55
N PHE A 614 0.42 16.05 -1.24
CA PHE A 614 -0.05 14.86 -0.53
C PHE A 614 -1.57 14.71 -0.48
N SER A 615 -2.31 15.77 -0.84
CA SER A 615 -3.77 15.74 -0.96
C SER A 615 -4.20 15.73 -2.42
N TYR A 616 -3.71 16.65 -3.25
CA TYR A 616 -4.19 16.79 -4.63
C TYR A 616 -3.64 15.77 -5.62
N THR A 617 -2.54 15.11 -5.29
CA THR A 617 -1.91 14.12 -6.17
C THR A 617 -1.79 12.77 -5.49
N SER A 618 -1.12 12.70 -4.33
CA SER A 618 -0.73 11.41 -3.75
C SER A 618 -1.64 10.85 -2.66
N ALA A 619 -2.81 11.46 -2.42
CA ALA A 619 -3.77 11.01 -1.38
C ALA A 619 -4.19 9.53 -1.51
N PHE A 620 -4.18 9.00 -2.73
CA PHE A 620 -4.57 7.62 -3.04
C PHE A 620 -3.48 6.86 -3.80
N TRP A 621 -2.24 7.34 -3.75
CA TRP A 621 -1.11 6.65 -4.38
C TRP A 621 -0.82 5.32 -3.70
N THR A 622 -0.47 4.35 -4.52
CA THR A 622 0.05 3.06 -4.12
C THR A 622 1.56 3.12 -3.96
N TRP A 623 2.18 2.02 -3.54
CA TRP A 623 3.64 1.93 -3.54
C TRP A 623 4.19 2.11 -4.97
N GLU A 624 3.43 1.71 -6.01
CA GLU A 624 3.80 1.69 -7.44
C GLU A 624 4.09 3.09 -7.92
N ASP A 625 3.15 3.99 -7.59
CA ASP A 625 3.22 5.41 -7.90
C ASP A 625 4.42 6.04 -7.19
N TRP A 626 4.58 5.78 -5.89
CA TRP A 626 5.71 6.27 -5.10
C TRP A 626 7.07 5.75 -5.58
N GLU A 627 7.17 4.50 -6.00
CA GLU A 627 8.41 3.93 -6.52
C GLU A 627 8.81 4.56 -7.86
N LEU A 628 7.84 4.83 -8.73
CA LEU A 628 8.08 5.55 -9.98
C LEU A 628 8.52 6.99 -9.71
N GLU A 629 7.84 7.68 -8.81
CA GLU A 629 8.17 9.05 -8.42
C GLU A 629 9.57 9.13 -7.81
N LEU A 630 9.94 8.23 -6.90
CA LEU A 630 11.27 8.24 -6.28
C LEU A 630 12.39 7.93 -7.28
N ASP A 631 12.16 7.05 -8.26
CA ASP A 631 13.11 6.82 -9.34
C ASP A 631 13.24 8.07 -10.24
N TRP A 632 12.12 8.75 -10.55
CA TRP A 632 12.11 10.02 -11.30
C TRP A 632 12.90 11.10 -10.56
N LEU A 633 12.63 11.29 -9.26
CA LEU A 633 13.31 12.26 -8.40
C LEU A 633 14.83 12.03 -8.35
N ALA A 634 15.26 10.78 -8.20
CA ALA A 634 16.69 10.44 -8.18
C ALA A 634 17.37 10.82 -9.49
N LEU A 635 16.78 10.46 -10.63
CA LEU A 635 17.34 10.76 -11.95
C LEU A 635 17.48 12.27 -12.19
N ARG A 636 16.54 13.09 -11.70
CA ARG A 636 16.63 14.58 -11.77
C ARG A 636 17.52 15.21 -10.70
N GLY A 637 18.17 14.40 -9.88
CA GLY A 637 19.10 14.89 -8.88
C GLY A 637 18.45 15.46 -7.62
N VAL A 638 17.18 15.15 -7.33
CA VAL A 638 16.53 15.58 -6.08
C VAL A 638 17.15 14.84 -4.90
N ASN A 639 17.59 15.58 -3.88
CA ASN A 639 18.26 15.02 -2.71
C ASN A 639 17.63 15.43 -1.37
N LEU A 640 16.62 16.32 -1.37
CA LEU A 640 15.89 16.75 -0.17
C LEU A 640 14.36 16.69 -0.36
N PRO A 641 13.75 15.51 -0.60
CA PRO A 641 12.31 15.39 -0.75
C PRO A 641 11.58 15.37 0.60
N LEU A 642 10.37 15.94 0.64
CA LEU A 642 9.46 15.83 1.77
C LEU A 642 8.82 14.43 1.85
N ALA A 643 8.78 13.86 3.05
CA ALA A 643 8.21 12.54 3.33
C ALA A 643 7.13 12.65 4.41
N TRP A 644 5.89 12.91 3.99
CA TRP A 644 4.80 13.36 4.87
C TRP A 644 3.65 12.36 5.04
N VAL A 645 3.74 11.18 4.39
CA VAL A 645 2.68 10.15 4.40
C VAL A 645 2.53 9.54 5.79
N GLY A 646 1.28 9.29 6.23
CA GLY A 646 0.98 8.50 7.42
C GLY A 646 1.35 9.13 8.77
N GLN A 647 1.71 10.41 8.83
CA GLN A 647 2.12 11.07 10.08
C GLN A 647 1.03 11.07 11.16
N GLU A 648 -0.24 10.94 10.75
CA GLU A 648 -1.40 10.83 11.65
C GLU A 648 -1.19 9.71 12.67
N LYS A 649 -0.50 8.62 12.28
CA LYS A 649 -0.18 7.50 13.16
C LYS A 649 0.59 7.94 14.40
N ILE A 650 1.66 8.69 14.21
CA ILE A 650 2.50 9.19 15.29
C ILE A 650 1.72 10.20 16.14
N LEU A 651 0.93 11.07 15.50
CA LEU A 651 0.12 12.07 16.18
C LEU A 651 -0.95 11.43 17.08
N VAL A 652 -1.69 10.44 16.56
CA VAL A 652 -2.70 9.67 17.30
C VAL A 652 -2.07 8.99 18.52
N GLU A 653 -0.89 8.38 18.35
CA GLU A 653 -0.18 7.72 19.46
C GLU A 653 0.29 8.70 20.53
N ALA A 654 0.81 9.86 20.14
CA ALA A 654 1.17 10.93 21.08
C ALA A 654 -0.06 11.46 21.84
N PHE A 655 -1.21 11.62 21.19
CA PHE A 655 -2.46 12.04 21.85
C PHE A 655 -3.01 10.98 22.81
N ARG A 656 -2.95 9.70 22.43
CA ARG A 656 -3.33 8.58 23.32
C ARG A 656 -2.44 8.53 24.56
N GLU A 657 -1.14 8.80 24.41
CA GLU A 657 -0.20 8.87 25.55
C GLU A 657 -0.57 9.99 26.54
N LEU A 658 -1.11 11.12 26.06
CA LEU A 658 -1.66 12.18 26.91
C LEU A 658 -3.02 11.82 27.55
N GLY A 659 -3.66 10.73 27.14
CA GLY A 659 -4.93 10.25 27.69
C GLY A 659 -6.18 10.72 26.92
N LEU A 660 -6.04 11.21 25.69
CA LEU A 660 -7.16 11.38 24.76
C LEU A 660 -7.65 10.00 24.29
N ASN A 661 -8.96 9.85 24.10
CA ASN A 661 -9.53 8.62 23.54
C ASN A 661 -9.80 8.77 22.03
N ASP A 662 -9.99 7.64 21.34
CA ASP A 662 -10.15 7.61 19.89
C ASP A 662 -11.35 8.42 19.39
N ALA A 663 -12.46 8.47 20.14
CA ALA A 663 -13.62 9.27 19.75
C ALA A 663 -13.30 10.77 19.78
N GLU A 664 -12.49 11.23 20.73
CA GLU A 664 -12.03 12.62 20.79
C GLU A 664 -11.06 12.95 19.65
N ILE A 665 -10.13 12.05 19.36
CA ILE A 665 -9.15 12.22 18.28
C ILE A 665 -9.82 12.20 16.91
N ASN A 666 -10.82 11.33 16.70
CA ASN A 666 -11.55 11.25 15.43
C ASN A 666 -12.28 12.54 15.07
N THR A 667 -12.69 13.35 16.05
CA THR A 667 -13.29 14.68 15.75
C THR A 667 -12.30 15.69 15.17
N TYR A 668 -11.00 15.44 15.31
CA TYR A 668 -9.93 16.31 14.85
C TYR A 668 -9.43 15.94 13.44
N LEU A 669 -9.34 14.65 13.12
CA LEU A 669 -8.79 14.17 11.85
C LEU A 669 -9.75 14.42 10.66
N SER A 670 -9.21 14.88 9.54
CA SER A 670 -9.98 15.04 8.30
C SER A 670 -10.10 13.75 7.49
N GLY A 671 -10.87 13.79 6.41
CA GLY A 671 -10.85 12.72 5.40
C GLY A 671 -9.51 12.65 4.67
N PRO A 672 -9.22 11.53 3.96
CA PRO A 672 -7.90 11.23 3.38
C PRO A 672 -7.44 12.28 2.35
N ALA A 673 -8.36 12.81 1.56
CA ALA A 673 -8.08 13.80 0.53
C ALA A 673 -7.84 15.23 1.06
N PHE A 674 -7.92 15.45 2.38
CA PHE A 674 -7.86 16.78 3.00
C PHE A 674 -6.80 16.91 4.10
N GLN A 675 -6.00 15.86 4.31
CA GLN A 675 -5.04 15.78 5.41
C GLN A 675 -4.01 16.92 5.41
N ALA A 676 -3.63 17.44 4.25
CA ALA A 676 -2.67 18.54 4.19
C ALA A 676 -3.15 19.80 4.95
N TRP A 677 -4.41 20.19 4.77
CA TRP A 677 -4.99 21.35 5.46
C TRP A 677 -5.33 21.06 6.93
N ASN A 678 -5.53 19.78 7.28
CA ASN A 678 -5.68 19.39 8.69
C ASN A 678 -4.36 19.53 9.45
N ARG A 679 -3.25 19.08 8.84
CA ARG A 679 -1.89 19.18 9.41
C ARG A 679 -1.42 20.63 9.59
N PHE A 680 -1.85 21.53 8.70
CA PHE A 680 -1.66 22.97 8.84
C PHE A 680 -2.59 23.66 9.85
N GLY A 681 -3.56 22.93 10.41
CA GLY A 681 -4.55 23.49 11.31
C GLY A 681 -5.52 24.49 10.66
N ASN A 682 -5.65 24.49 9.33
CA ASN A 682 -6.68 25.28 8.65
C ASN A 682 -8.07 24.66 8.86
N ILE A 683 -8.13 23.32 8.81
CA ILE A 683 -9.34 22.55 9.01
C ILE A 683 -9.19 21.47 10.08
N GLN A 684 -10.31 20.99 10.60
CA GLN A 684 -10.39 19.81 11.47
C GLN A 684 -11.66 19.03 11.17
N GLY A 685 -11.68 17.76 11.56
CA GLY A 685 -12.84 16.88 11.37
C GLY A 685 -13.07 16.50 9.91
N SER A 686 -13.91 15.48 9.73
CA SER A 686 -14.16 14.86 8.42
C SER A 686 -15.62 15.04 7.99
N TRP A 687 -15.86 15.08 6.67
CA TRP A 687 -17.19 15.06 6.08
C TRP A 687 -17.36 13.84 5.18
N GLY A 688 -18.60 13.33 5.13
CA GLY A 688 -18.94 12.08 4.44
C GLY A 688 -18.64 10.79 5.24
N GLY A 689 -18.07 10.91 6.45
CA GLY A 689 -17.73 9.79 7.33
C GLY A 689 -16.47 10.09 8.17
N ASP A 690 -16.15 9.23 9.12
CA ASP A 690 -14.93 9.33 9.93
C ASP A 690 -13.76 8.63 9.23
N LEU A 691 -12.53 9.14 9.42
CA LEU A 691 -11.32 8.48 8.94
C LEU A 691 -11.09 7.18 9.72
N PRO A 692 -11.02 6.01 9.06
CA PRO A 692 -10.79 4.75 9.75
C PRO A 692 -9.33 4.63 10.21
N MET A 693 -9.11 4.08 11.40
CA MET A 693 -7.76 3.81 11.92
C MET A 693 -6.95 2.87 11.02
N GLU A 694 -7.62 1.96 10.28
CA GLU A 694 -6.98 1.09 9.28
C GLU A 694 -6.24 1.91 8.20
N TRP A 695 -6.83 3.00 7.72
CA TRP A 695 -6.17 3.89 6.76
C TRP A 695 -4.92 4.54 7.36
N ILE A 696 -4.98 4.98 8.62
CA ILE A 696 -3.85 5.60 9.31
C ILE A 696 -2.68 4.61 9.42
N ASP A 697 -2.97 3.36 9.79
CA ASP A 697 -1.96 2.30 9.88
C ASP A 697 -1.37 1.97 8.49
N ASP A 698 -2.21 1.82 7.45
CA ASP A 698 -1.77 1.50 6.09
C ASP A 698 -0.88 2.60 5.48
N GLN A 699 -1.24 3.87 5.67
CA GLN A 699 -0.43 4.99 5.20
C GLN A 699 0.92 5.05 5.92
N PHE A 700 0.98 4.70 7.20
CA PHE A 700 2.23 4.66 7.93
C PHE A 700 3.14 3.51 7.49
N GLU A 701 2.58 2.35 7.13
CA GLU A 701 3.36 1.28 6.50
C GLU A 701 3.87 1.68 5.11
N LEU A 702 3.08 2.41 4.33
CA LEU A 702 3.53 2.98 3.06
C LEU A 702 4.72 3.94 3.25
N GLN A 703 4.67 4.80 4.27
CA GLN A 703 5.75 5.74 4.61
C GLN A 703 7.08 5.06 4.95
N LYS A 704 7.04 3.89 5.61
CA LYS A 704 8.25 3.10 5.87
C LYS A 704 8.95 2.67 4.57
N ASN A 705 8.17 2.29 3.55
CA ASN A 705 8.72 1.93 2.24
C ASN A 705 9.27 3.17 1.50
N ILE A 706 8.54 4.28 1.52
CA ILE A 706 8.95 5.55 0.91
C ILE A 706 10.29 6.02 1.48
N THR A 707 10.38 6.15 2.80
CA THR A 707 11.58 6.65 3.47
C THR A 707 12.77 5.71 3.30
N LYS A 708 12.53 4.39 3.33
CA LYS A 708 13.57 3.42 3.00
C LYS A 708 14.12 3.63 1.59
N ARG A 709 13.26 3.77 0.57
CA ARG A 709 13.70 3.96 -0.81
C ARG A 709 14.39 5.31 -1.03
N MET A 710 13.91 6.38 -0.40
CA MET A 710 14.59 7.68 -0.42
C MET A 710 16.03 7.53 0.07
N VAL A 711 16.23 6.86 1.21
CA VAL A 711 17.56 6.60 1.78
C VAL A 711 18.41 5.73 0.86
N ASP A 712 17.85 4.65 0.31
CA ASP A 712 18.56 3.75 -0.60
C ASP A 712 19.05 4.49 -1.86
N LEU A 713 18.29 5.47 -2.36
CA LEU A 713 18.64 6.31 -3.50
C LEU A 713 19.57 7.50 -3.14
N GLY A 714 19.97 7.64 -1.88
CA GLY A 714 20.86 8.71 -1.43
C GLY A 714 20.18 10.04 -1.11
N MET A 715 18.86 10.07 -0.98
CA MET A 715 18.09 11.25 -0.58
C MET A 715 18.11 11.43 0.94
N THR A 716 17.92 12.67 1.38
CA THR A 716 17.67 13.05 2.78
C THR A 716 16.17 13.37 2.92
N PRO A 717 15.35 12.49 3.52
CA PRO A 717 13.93 12.77 3.71
C PRO A 717 13.73 13.95 4.67
N VAL A 718 12.83 14.87 4.36
CA VAL A 718 12.32 15.85 5.32
C VAL A 718 11.11 15.22 6.02
N LEU A 719 11.17 15.04 7.33
CA LEU A 719 10.11 14.38 8.10
C LEU A 719 9.19 15.39 8.80
N PRO A 720 7.91 15.06 9.08
CA PRO A 720 7.05 15.90 9.88
C PRO A 720 7.48 15.92 11.34
N CYS A 721 6.91 16.86 12.08
CA CYS A 721 6.97 16.92 13.53
C CYS A 721 5.72 17.61 14.10
N PHE A 722 5.62 17.71 15.43
CA PHE A 722 4.43 18.28 16.07
C PHE A 722 4.32 19.79 15.81
N THR A 723 3.18 20.24 15.26
CA THR A 723 3.00 21.64 14.84
C THR A 723 2.37 22.52 15.93
N GLY A 724 1.74 21.93 16.94
CA GLY A 724 0.96 22.63 17.96
C GLY A 724 -0.55 22.49 17.82
N PHE A 725 -1.05 22.06 16.66
CA PHE A 725 -2.49 21.82 16.48
C PHE A 725 -2.94 20.55 17.19
N VAL A 726 -4.04 20.66 17.94
CA VAL A 726 -4.53 19.61 18.85
C VAL A 726 -6.07 19.52 18.81
N PRO A 727 -6.66 18.36 19.18
CA PRO A 727 -8.10 18.24 19.32
C PRO A 727 -8.66 19.20 20.38
N MET A 728 -9.87 19.71 20.19
CA MET A 728 -10.54 20.58 21.18
C MET A 728 -10.62 19.96 22.59
N ALA A 729 -10.69 18.62 22.66
CA ALA A 729 -10.72 17.87 23.91
C ALA A 729 -9.40 17.91 24.71
N ILE A 730 -8.33 18.51 24.18
CA ILE A 730 -7.02 18.60 24.85
C ILE A 730 -7.12 19.20 26.26
N THR A 731 -8.02 20.16 26.47
CA THR A 731 -8.22 20.83 27.77
C THR A 731 -8.80 19.89 28.84
N ARG A 732 -9.36 18.73 28.47
CA ARG A 732 -9.77 17.70 29.43
C ARG A 732 -8.56 17.04 30.10
N VAL A 733 -7.51 16.77 29.32
CA VAL A 733 -6.30 16.08 29.80
C VAL A 733 -5.23 17.07 30.27
N LEU A 734 -5.22 18.28 29.70
CA LEU A 734 -4.35 19.39 30.05
C LEU A 734 -5.18 20.64 30.42
N PRO A 735 -5.84 20.67 31.60
CA PRO A 735 -6.78 21.74 31.96
C PRO A 735 -6.16 23.13 32.16
N ASN A 736 -4.83 23.19 32.34
CA ASN A 736 -4.09 24.44 32.53
C ASN A 736 -3.20 24.78 31.34
N ALA A 737 -3.31 24.04 30.23
CA ALA A 737 -2.50 24.33 29.04
C ALA A 737 -2.85 25.69 28.44
N THR A 738 -1.83 26.37 27.95
CA THR A 738 -1.96 27.62 27.20
C THR A 738 -2.36 27.30 25.77
N VAL A 739 -3.67 27.38 25.49
CA VAL A 739 -4.23 27.14 24.17
C VAL A 739 -4.92 28.39 23.63
N VAL A 740 -4.84 28.56 22.32
CA VAL A 740 -5.61 29.55 21.54
C VAL A 740 -6.35 28.83 20.42
N ASN A 741 -7.30 29.50 19.77
CA ASN A 741 -7.94 28.96 18.57
C ASN A 741 -7.30 29.60 17.33
N GLY A 742 -7.04 28.79 16.31
CA GLY A 742 -6.60 29.24 14.99
C GLY A 742 -7.67 30.06 14.26
N SER A 743 -7.33 30.49 13.05
CA SER A 743 -8.20 31.33 12.22
C SER A 743 -9.45 30.57 11.76
N ALA A 744 -10.53 31.32 11.53
CA ALA A 744 -11.65 30.82 10.73
C ALA A 744 -11.21 30.85 9.27
N TRP A 745 -11.23 29.70 8.59
CA TRP A 745 -10.63 29.57 7.26
C TRP A 745 -11.67 29.29 6.18
N SER A 746 -11.57 30.02 5.07
CA SER A 746 -12.32 29.83 3.81
C SER A 746 -13.83 29.57 3.93
N GLY A 747 -14.49 30.21 4.89
CA GLY A 747 -15.95 30.10 5.06
C GLY A 747 -16.45 28.79 5.70
N PHE A 748 -15.54 27.93 6.17
CA PHE A 748 -15.90 26.74 6.93
C PHE A 748 -16.60 27.11 8.24
N SER A 749 -17.62 26.33 8.61
CA SER A 749 -18.23 26.43 9.94
C SER A 749 -17.22 26.06 11.03
N THR A 750 -17.35 26.65 12.21
CA THR A 750 -16.40 26.49 13.34
C THR A 750 -16.14 25.05 13.78
N GLN A 751 -17.01 24.10 13.45
CA GLN A 751 -16.75 22.68 13.72
C GLN A 751 -15.60 22.10 12.87
N TYR A 752 -15.34 22.70 11.70
CA TYR A 752 -14.36 22.25 10.70
C TYR A 752 -13.15 23.17 10.54
N THR A 753 -13.04 24.24 11.34
CA THR A 753 -11.92 25.20 11.30
C THR A 753 -11.70 25.73 12.72
N ASN A 754 -10.99 26.86 12.91
CA ASN A 754 -10.66 27.39 14.23
C ASN A 754 -9.96 26.36 15.13
N VAL A 755 -9.03 25.62 14.53
CA VAL A 755 -8.38 24.48 15.16
C VAL A 755 -7.66 24.92 16.44
N THR A 756 -7.85 24.17 17.52
CA THR A 756 -7.18 24.47 18.80
C THR A 756 -5.67 24.33 18.64
N PHE A 757 -4.94 25.35 19.07
CA PHE A 757 -3.48 25.45 18.97
C PHE A 757 -2.88 25.54 20.37
N LEU A 758 -2.04 24.56 20.71
CA LEU A 758 -1.21 24.56 21.90
C LEU A 758 0.00 25.47 21.66
N GLU A 759 0.11 26.53 22.45
CA GLU A 759 1.16 27.52 22.27
C GLU A 759 2.55 26.94 22.59
N PRO A 760 3.60 27.24 21.79
CA PRO A 760 4.96 26.74 22.05
C PRO A 760 5.57 27.15 23.39
N VAL A 761 5.04 28.18 24.04
CA VAL A 761 5.46 28.57 25.41
C VAL A 761 4.97 27.60 26.48
N ASP A 762 3.98 26.76 26.19
CA ASP A 762 3.47 25.76 27.11
C ASP A 762 4.44 24.57 27.24
N PRO A 763 4.76 24.10 28.46
CA PRO A 763 5.65 22.95 28.64
C PRO A 763 5.16 21.66 27.95
N ALA A 764 3.85 21.49 27.74
CA ALA A 764 3.32 20.32 27.06
C ALA A 764 3.70 20.28 25.56
N PHE A 765 4.01 21.43 24.94
CA PHE A 765 4.47 21.48 23.55
C PHE A 765 5.79 20.74 23.40
N GLU A 766 6.77 21.04 24.28
CA GLU A 766 8.09 20.36 24.28
C GLU A 766 7.94 18.85 24.52
N GLN A 767 7.04 18.44 25.42
CA GLN A 767 6.77 17.02 25.69
C GLN A 767 6.20 16.29 24.48
N LEU A 768 5.21 16.89 23.80
CA LEU A 768 4.64 16.34 22.58
C LEU A 768 5.64 16.31 21.43
N GLN A 769 6.51 17.32 21.32
CA GLN A 769 7.58 17.35 20.32
C GLN A 769 8.54 16.16 20.50
N ILE A 770 9.01 15.94 21.73
CA ILE A 770 9.88 14.81 22.08
C ILE A 770 9.17 13.48 21.81
N SER A 771 7.92 13.34 22.24
CA SER A 771 7.12 12.12 22.02
C SER A 771 6.97 11.81 20.53
N PHE A 772 6.60 12.81 19.72
CA PHE A 772 6.41 12.67 18.29
C PHE A 772 7.70 12.24 17.58
N ILE A 773 8.78 13.00 17.75
CA ILE A 773 10.05 12.72 17.05
C ILE A 773 10.66 11.40 17.51
N SER A 774 10.56 11.06 18.80
CA SER A 774 11.10 9.80 19.33
C SER A 774 10.37 8.59 18.74
N LYS A 775 9.03 8.61 18.69
CA LYS A 775 8.23 7.53 18.08
C LYS A 775 8.50 7.41 16.59
N GLN A 776 8.62 8.54 15.90
CA GLN A 776 8.97 8.58 14.48
C GLN A 776 10.36 7.97 14.23
N ALA A 777 11.36 8.31 15.04
CA ALA A 777 12.70 7.75 14.95
C ALA A 777 12.76 6.27 15.32
N GLU A 778 11.96 5.81 16.29
CA GLU A 778 11.82 4.40 16.62
C GLU A 778 11.27 3.58 15.44
N ALA A 779 10.29 4.13 14.73
CA ALA A 779 9.61 3.44 13.64
C ALA A 779 10.34 3.51 12.29
N LEU A 780 10.97 4.64 11.96
CA LEU A 780 11.60 4.89 10.66
C LEU A 780 13.14 4.81 10.71
N GLY A 781 13.72 4.80 11.92
CA GLY A 781 15.15 4.97 12.16
C GLY A 781 15.57 6.45 12.22
N ASN A 782 16.81 6.68 12.69
CA ASN A 782 17.41 8.01 12.63
C ASN A 782 17.94 8.27 11.20
N ILE A 783 17.09 8.83 10.34
CA ILE A 783 17.36 8.95 8.91
C ILE A 783 17.56 10.37 8.39
N THR A 784 17.32 11.38 9.22
CA THR A 784 17.39 12.80 8.87
C THR A 784 17.46 13.65 10.14
N HIS A 785 17.89 14.89 9.97
CA HIS A 785 17.75 15.97 10.95
C HIS A 785 16.85 17.10 10.44
N PHE A 786 16.25 16.96 9.26
CA PHE A 786 15.36 17.96 8.66
C PHE A 786 13.91 17.67 9.04
N TYR A 787 13.30 18.60 9.76
CA TYR A 787 11.91 18.51 10.20
C TYR A 787 11.08 19.64 9.64
N THR A 788 9.98 19.31 8.96
CA THR A 788 9.00 20.31 8.51
C THR A 788 8.03 20.67 9.64
N LEU A 789 7.78 21.96 9.82
CA LEU A 789 6.85 22.49 10.81
C LEU A 789 6.30 23.85 10.36
N ASP A 790 5.00 23.92 10.07
CA ASP A 790 4.33 25.14 9.64
C ASP A 790 3.11 25.44 10.53
N GLN A 791 3.17 26.54 11.30
CA GLN A 791 2.14 26.93 12.27
C GLN A 791 1.16 27.96 11.71
N TYR A 792 1.64 28.79 10.79
CA TYR A 792 0.93 30.00 10.33
C TYR A 792 0.74 30.02 8.82
N ASN A 793 0.68 28.83 8.20
CA ASN A 793 0.29 28.71 6.80
C ASN A 793 -1.20 29.04 6.66
N GLU A 794 -1.50 30.26 6.22
CA GLU A 794 -2.87 30.81 6.16
C GLU A 794 -3.63 30.77 7.49
N ASN A 795 -2.88 30.89 8.58
CA ASN A 795 -3.37 31.04 9.94
C ASN A 795 -2.72 32.28 10.55
N ASP A 796 -3.50 33.06 11.30
CA ASP A 796 -2.99 34.26 11.96
C ASP A 796 -2.40 33.91 13.33
N PRO A 797 -1.20 34.43 13.66
CA PRO A 797 -0.69 34.33 15.02
C PRO A 797 -1.60 35.06 16.01
N PHE A 798 -1.69 34.56 17.24
CA PHE A 798 -2.52 35.15 18.29
C PHE A 798 -2.21 36.63 18.57
N SER A 799 -0.94 37.03 18.42
CA SER A 799 -0.49 38.41 18.59
C SER A 799 0.50 38.81 17.49
N ASN A 800 0.46 40.08 17.10
CA ASN A 800 1.46 40.69 16.22
C ASN A 800 2.62 41.36 16.99
N SER A 801 2.69 41.19 18.31
CA SER A 801 3.82 41.70 19.11
C SER A 801 5.11 40.99 18.70
N THR A 802 6.18 41.76 18.49
CA THR A 802 7.48 41.20 18.11
C THR A 802 8.06 40.29 19.18
N ASP A 803 7.81 40.56 20.47
CA ASP A 803 8.26 39.69 21.56
C ASP A 803 7.53 38.34 21.55
N TYR A 804 6.23 38.34 21.22
CA TYR A 804 5.44 37.13 21.08
C TYR A 804 5.92 36.29 19.89
N LEU A 805 6.05 36.89 18.70
CA LEU A 805 6.48 36.18 17.49
C LEU A 805 7.88 35.58 17.63
N ARG A 806 8.80 36.32 18.26
CA ARG A 806 10.14 35.82 18.60
C ARG A 806 10.08 34.68 19.63
N GLY A 807 9.20 34.81 20.62
CA GLY A 807 8.98 33.78 21.64
C GLY A 807 8.46 32.48 21.05
N VAL A 808 7.51 32.54 20.12
CA VAL A 808 6.95 31.36 19.42
C VAL A 808 8.07 30.58 18.73
N SER A 809 8.80 31.19 17.80
CA SER A 809 9.83 30.49 17.03
C SER A 809 11.02 30.05 17.89
N ASN A 810 11.41 30.82 18.91
CA ASN A 810 12.45 30.41 19.85
C ASN A 810 12.05 29.14 20.63
N ASN A 811 10.81 29.06 21.13
CA ASN A 811 10.36 27.88 21.87
C ASN A 811 10.10 26.68 20.95
N THR A 812 9.58 26.90 19.74
CA THR A 812 9.46 25.85 18.70
C THR A 812 10.84 25.24 18.42
N MET A 813 11.85 26.06 18.13
CA MET A 813 13.20 25.55 17.88
C MET A 813 13.80 24.85 19.10
N LYS A 814 13.61 25.41 20.30
CA LYS A 814 14.06 24.78 21.54
C LYS A 814 13.44 23.38 21.71
N SER A 815 12.16 23.22 21.42
CA SER A 815 11.48 21.93 21.52
C SER A 815 12.01 20.91 20.50
N LEU A 816 12.30 21.34 19.27
CA LEU A 816 12.95 20.51 18.26
C LEU A 816 14.33 20.06 18.73
N LYS A 817 15.16 20.98 19.25
CA LYS A 817 16.49 20.68 19.80
C LYS A 817 16.46 19.79 21.04
N ALA A 818 15.37 19.81 21.81
CA ALA A 818 15.17 18.91 22.94
C ALA A 818 14.92 17.47 22.49
N ALA A 819 14.28 17.28 21.33
CA ALA A 819 14.03 15.97 20.74
C ALA A 819 15.21 15.45 19.89
N ASP A 820 15.84 16.33 19.11
CA ASP A 820 17.04 16.06 18.31
C ASP A 820 17.98 17.29 18.37
N PRO A 821 19.15 17.18 19.05
CA PRO A 821 20.12 18.27 19.15
C PRO A 821 20.64 18.81 17.81
N GLU A 822 20.53 18.03 16.73
CA GLU A 822 20.98 18.41 15.39
C GLU A 822 19.82 18.87 14.49
N ALA A 823 18.60 18.96 15.03
CA ALA A 823 17.40 19.32 14.28
C ALA A 823 17.56 20.64 13.50
N ILE A 824 17.12 20.60 12.24
CA ILE A 824 16.96 21.72 11.33
C ILE A 824 15.46 21.89 11.07
N TRP A 825 14.95 23.07 11.36
CA TRP A 825 13.57 23.44 11.08
C TRP A 825 13.43 23.88 9.63
N LEU A 826 12.82 23.03 8.80
CA LEU A 826 12.39 23.39 7.46
C LEU A 826 10.99 24.04 7.51
N MET A 827 10.86 25.22 6.91
CA MET A 827 9.67 26.07 7.00
C MET A 827 9.26 26.59 5.61
N GLN A 828 7.96 26.64 5.33
CA GLN A 828 7.44 27.30 4.12
C GLN A 828 7.38 28.83 4.30
N GLY A 829 7.91 29.58 3.33
CA GLY A 829 7.85 31.05 3.31
C GLY A 829 6.51 31.65 2.91
N TRP A 830 5.49 30.83 2.62
CA TRP A 830 4.19 31.24 2.06
C TRP A 830 3.47 32.31 2.89
N LEU A 831 3.53 32.23 4.22
CA LEU A 831 2.90 33.20 5.12
C LEU A 831 3.32 34.66 4.83
N PHE A 832 4.56 34.88 4.39
CA PHE A 832 5.08 36.23 4.12
C PHE A 832 4.49 36.85 2.86
N TYR A 833 4.00 35.99 1.96
CA TYR A 833 3.21 36.34 0.78
C TYR A 833 1.71 36.43 1.13
N SER A 834 1.10 35.33 1.57
CA SER A 834 -0.36 35.19 1.73
C SER A 834 -0.96 36.16 2.74
N SER A 835 -0.21 36.49 3.79
CA SER A 835 -0.62 37.42 4.85
C SER A 835 0.37 38.58 5.00
N SER A 836 0.80 39.15 3.86
CA SER A 836 1.82 40.22 3.82
C SER A 836 1.48 41.48 4.63
N THR A 837 0.19 41.74 4.90
CA THR A 837 -0.26 42.84 5.76
C THR A 837 0.03 42.59 7.24
N PHE A 838 -0.05 41.34 7.70
CA PHE A 838 0.35 40.93 9.05
C PHE A 838 1.88 40.83 9.16
N TRP A 839 2.51 40.18 8.19
CA TRP A 839 3.95 39.92 8.17
C TRP A 839 4.77 41.12 7.70
N THR A 840 4.69 42.22 8.45
CA THR A 840 5.53 43.41 8.25
C THR A 840 7.01 43.10 8.47
N GLY A 841 7.93 43.95 7.98
CA GLY A 841 9.37 43.76 8.17
C GLY A 841 9.79 43.44 9.63
N PRO A 842 9.34 44.22 10.64
CA PRO A 842 9.59 43.92 12.04
C PRO A 842 9.05 42.56 12.51
N ASN A 843 7.88 42.14 12.01
CA ASN A 843 7.27 40.86 12.39
C ASN A 843 8.02 39.66 11.77
N VAL A 844 8.43 39.78 10.51
CA VAL A 844 9.28 38.77 9.84
C VAL A 844 10.62 38.65 10.56
N GLU A 845 11.28 39.78 10.84
CA GLU A 845 12.56 39.80 11.57
C GLU A 845 12.44 39.21 12.98
N ALA A 846 11.35 39.51 13.68
CA ALA A 846 11.10 38.97 15.01
C ALA A 846 10.91 37.45 14.99
N TYR A 847 10.08 36.95 14.09
CA TYR A 847 9.79 35.54 13.97
C TYR A 847 11.00 34.73 13.51
N LEU A 848 11.66 35.12 12.41
CA LEU A 848 12.87 34.42 11.95
C LEU A 848 14.03 34.54 12.94
N GLY A 849 14.14 35.68 13.64
CA GLY A 849 15.19 35.93 14.62
C GLY A 849 14.96 35.28 15.99
N GLY A 850 13.84 34.58 16.22
CA GLY A 850 13.69 33.72 17.40
C GLY A 850 14.52 32.44 17.29
N VAL A 851 14.85 32.02 16.07
CA VAL A 851 15.90 31.02 15.84
C VAL A 851 17.23 31.77 15.81
N SER A 852 18.08 31.59 16.81
CA SER A 852 19.31 32.38 16.94
C SER A 852 20.43 31.94 16.00
N ASP A 853 20.60 30.63 15.79
CA ASP A 853 21.53 30.10 14.80
C ASP A 853 20.88 30.11 13.41
N ASN A 854 21.58 30.60 12.39
CA ASN A 854 21.06 30.57 11.02
C ASN A 854 21.04 29.16 10.44
N SER A 855 21.91 28.27 10.91
CA SER A 855 22.01 26.88 10.43
C SER A 855 20.96 25.93 11.02
N ASP A 856 20.15 26.39 11.97
CA ASP A 856 19.06 25.59 12.56
C ASP A 856 17.72 25.74 11.81
N MET A 857 17.66 26.57 10.76
CA MET A 857 16.44 26.83 10.00
C MET A 857 16.73 26.89 8.49
N LEU A 858 15.86 26.27 7.70
CA LEU A 858 15.88 26.30 6.24
C LEU A 858 14.52 26.77 5.72
N VAL A 859 14.49 27.86 4.95
CA VAL A 859 13.23 28.43 4.44
C VAL A 859 13.01 28.04 2.98
N LEU A 860 11.81 27.57 2.64
CA LEU A 860 11.39 27.39 1.25
C LEU A 860 10.76 28.69 0.75
N ASP A 861 11.40 29.38 -0.20
CA ASP A 861 10.78 30.52 -0.88
C ASP A 861 9.80 29.99 -1.94
N LEU A 862 8.59 29.71 -1.46
CA LEU A 862 7.69 28.73 -2.05
C LEU A 862 7.22 29.05 -3.47
N TYR A 863 7.24 30.33 -3.88
CA TYR A 863 6.67 30.83 -5.13
C TYR A 863 7.62 31.81 -5.84
N SER A 864 8.88 31.41 -5.98
CA SER A 864 9.96 32.31 -6.37
C SER A 864 9.94 32.75 -7.83
N GLU A 865 9.35 31.96 -8.72
CA GLU A 865 9.27 32.26 -10.16
C GLU A 865 8.37 33.47 -10.47
N SER A 866 7.40 33.75 -9.58
CA SER A 866 6.41 34.82 -9.77
C SER A 866 6.32 35.82 -8.63
N GLN A 867 6.46 35.37 -7.38
CA GLN A 867 6.32 36.20 -6.18
C GLN A 867 7.47 35.94 -5.18
N PRO A 868 8.73 36.15 -5.60
CA PRO A 868 9.89 35.89 -4.74
C PRO A 868 9.86 36.74 -3.48
N GLN A 869 9.89 36.10 -2.32
CA GLN A 869 9.93 36.83 -1.05
C GLN A 869 11.36 37.21 -0.65
N TRP A 870 12.38 36.47 -1.09
CA TRP A 870 13.78 36.72 -0.76
C TRP A 870 14.25 38.13 -1.14
N SER A 871 13.79 38.68 -2.26
CA SER A 871 14.16 40.01 -2.77
C SER A 871 13.28 41.13 -2.19
N ASN A 872 12.22 40.78 -1.44
CA ASN A 872 11.33 41.74 -0.83
C ASN A 872 12.03 42.52 0.30
N ALA A 873 11.88 43.85 0.31
CA ALA A 873 12.46 44.73 1.33
C ALA A 873 12.03 44.40 2.77
N ARG A 874 10.89 43.71 2.97
CA ARG A 874 10.44 43.23 4.29
C ARG A 874 11.21 41.99 4.78
N VAL A 875 11.64 41.13 3.87
CA VAL A 875 12.16 39.78 4.18
C VAL A 875 13.70 39.74 4.07
N LYS A 876 14.30 40.55 3.19
CA LYS A 876 15.75 40.80 3.12
C LYS A 876 16.59 39.51 3.07
N SER A 877 16.31 38.64 2.10
CA SER A 877 16.95 37.31 1.99
C SER A 877 16.89 36.53 3.30
N TYR A 878 15.69 36.52 3.90
CA TYR A 878 15.35 35.85 5.16
C TYR A 878 16.31 36.20 6.31
N TYR A 879 16.80 37.45 6.36
CA TYR A 879 17.74 37.93 7.38
C TYR A 879 18.97 37.02 7.55
N GLY A 880 19.42 36.39 6.46
CA GLY A 880 20.59 35.52 6.41
C GLY A 880 20.33 34.06 6.77
N LYS A 881 19.08 33.66 7.04
CA LYS A 881 18.71 32.23 7.11
C LYS A 881 18.91 31.59 5.72
N PRO A 882 19.44 30.35 5.65
CA PRO A 882 19.46 29.59 4.43
C PRO A 882 18.06 29.41 3.84
N TRP A 883 17.96 29.48 2.52
CA TRP A 883 16.70 29.30 1.82
C TRP A 883 16.85 28.61 0.46
N ILE A 884 15.77 28.01 -0.02
CA ILE A 884 15.65 27.33 -1.32
C ILE A 884 14.72 28.15 -2.22
N TRP A 885 15.15 28.40 -3.46
CA TRP A 885 14.33 29.02 -4.49
C TRP A 885 13.39 27.95 -5.04
N CYS A 886 12.07 28.10 -4.85
CA CYS A 886 11.11 27.09 -5.27
C CYS A 886 10.18 27.58 -6.38
N GLN A 887 9.84 26.68 -7.30
CA GLN A 887 8.80 26.86 -8.31
C GLN A 887 7.48 26.25 -7.82
N LEU A 888 6.47 27.10 -7.61
CA LEU A 888 5.11 26.66 -7.24
C LEU A 888 4.35 26.23 -8.49
N HIS A 889 4.30 27.07 -9.51
CA HIS A 889 3.71 26.86 -10.84
C HIS A 889 2.20 26.57 -10.86
N ASP A 890 1.76 25.52 -10.19
CA ASP A 890 0.39 25.03 -10.15
C ASP A 890 -0.25 25.18 -8.75
N TYR A 891 -1.56 25.47 -8.76
CA TYR A 891 -2.44 25.48 -7.60
C TYR A 891 -3.58 24.48 -7.80
N GLY A 892 -3.87 23.62 -6.82
CA GLY A 892 -4.97 22.66 -6.85
C GLY A 892 -4.85 21.51 -7.86
N GLY A 893 -3.75 21.39 -8.62
CA GLY A 893 -3.64 20.48 -9.76
C GLY A 893 -4.48 20.95 -10.95
N ASN A 894 -4.44 22.25 -11.28
CA ASN A 894 -5.20 22.81 -12.39
C ASN A 894 -4.61 22.37 -13.72
N MET A 895 -5.47 22.04 -14.69
CA MET A 895 -5.02 21.54 -15.98
C MET A 895 -5.06 22.65 -17.03
N GLY A 896 -3.89 23.14 -17.41
CA GLY A 896 -3.71 24.19 -18.41
C GLY A 896 -2.29 24.15 -18.96
N LEU A 897 -2.09 24.39 -20.26
CA LEU A 897 -0.72 24.53 -20.80
C LEU A 897 -0.18 25.90 -20.39
N TYR A 898 0.87 25.91 -19.58
CA TYR A 898 1.42 27.12 -18.97
C TYR A 898 2.90 26.96 -18.64
N GLY A 899 3.64 28.07 -18.69
CA GLY A 899 5.00 28.13 -18.19
C GLY A 899 5.56 29.55 -18.18
N GLN A 900 6.63 29.73 -17.40
CA GLN A 900 7.45 30.94 -17.37
C GLN A 900 8.92 30.55 -17.61
N ILE A 901 9.23 29.96 -18.77
CA ILE A 901 10.56 29.38 -19.05
C ILE A 901 11.73 30.35 -18.83
N LEU A 902 11.53 31.64 -19.10
CA LEU A 902 12.58 32.64 -18.86
C LEU A 902 12.80 32.89 -17.37
N ASN A 903 11.74 33.02 -16.57
CA ASN A 903 11.85 33.20 -15.12
C ASN A 903 12.57 32.02 -14.45
N VAL A 904 12.21 30.79 -14.80
CA VAL A 904 12.80 29.59 -14.18
C VAL A 904 14.25 29.31 -14.61
N THR A 905 14.75 29.98 -15.65
CA THR A 905 16.14 29.84 -16.10
C THR A 905 17.03 31.03 -15.73
N ILE A 906 16.48 32.25 -15.76
CA ILE A 906 17.24 33.49 -15.49
C ILE A 906 17.23 33.84 -14.01
N ASP A 907 16.04 33.91 -13.40
CA ASP A 907 15.86 34.44 -12.04
C ASP A 907 16.55 33.61 -10.94
N PRO A 908 16.60 32.25 -10.97
CA PRO A 908 17.34 31.51 -9.95
C PRO A 908 18.86 31.74 -10.03
N ILE A 909 19.41 31.99 -11.23
CA ILE A 909 20.83 32.32 -11.41
C ILE A 909 21.13 33.74 -10.92
N GLU A 910 20.24 34.69 -11.20
CA GLU A 910 20.33 36.03 -10.62
C GLU A 910 20.24 35.99 -9.08
N ALA A 911 19.31 35.21 -8.54
CA ALA A 911 19.14 35.03 -7.11
C ALA A 911 20.40 34.45 -6.46
N LEU A 912 21.03 33.45 -7.09
CA LEU A 912 22.28 32.86 -6.59
C LEU A 912 23.44 33.86 -6.55
N ALA A 913 23.53 34.75 -7.54
CA ALA A 913 24.54 35.81 -7.57
C ALA A 913 24.29 36.92 -6.53
N ASN A 914 23.03 37.19 -6.21
CA ASN A 914 22.62 38.35 -5.39
C ASN A 914 22.24 38.01 -3.94
N ALA A 915 22.07 36.73 -3.59
CA ALA A 915 21.69 36.31 -2.24
C ALA A 915 22.73 36.75 -1.18
N SER A 916 22.24 37.17 -0.02
CA SER A 916 23.09 37.70 1.05
C SER A 916 24.01 36.61 1.62
N SER A 917 25.33 36.80 1.55
CA SER A 917 26.34 35.90 2.16
C SER A 917 26.17 34.40 1.79
N GLY A 918 25.66 34.11 0.59
CA GLY A 918 25.39 32.74 0.13
C GLY A 918 24.26 32.06 0.90
N SER A 919 23.19 32.80 1.23
CA SER A 919 22.02 32.26 1.91
C SER A 919 21.12 31.41 1.00
N LEU A 920 21.19 31.55 -0.34
CA LEU A 920 20.52 30.64 -1.25
C LEU A 920 21.32 29.33 -1.33
N VAL A 921 20.69 28.21 -0.95
CA VAL A 921 21.35 26.89 -0.83
C VAL A 921 20.69 25.79 -1.65
N GLY A 922 19.66 26.11 -2.45
CA GLY A 922 18.99 25.10 -3.25
C GLY A 922 17.97 25.65 -4.21
N PHE A 923 17.59 24.81 -5.17
CA PHE A 923 16.41 24.99 -6.01
C PHE A 923 15.38 23.90 -5.68
N GLY A 924 14.09 24.11 -5.92
CA GLY A 924 13.10 23.10 -5.58
C GLY A 924 11.76 23.25 -6.28
N LEU A 925 10.97 22.20 -6.21
CA LEU A 925 9.63 22.15 -6.79
C LEU A 925 8.59 22.04 -5.68
N THR A 926 7.58 22.90 -5.73
CA THR A 926 6.58 23.08 -4.68
C THR A 926 5.17 23.19 -5.25
N MET A 927 4.89 22.59 -6.40
CA MET A 927 3.53 22.55 -6.97
C MET A 927 2.50 21.89 -6.07
N GLU A 928 1.31 22.45 -6.07
CA GLU A 928 0.22 21.87 -5.30
C GLU A 928 -0.27 20.54 -5.87
N GLY A 929 -0.22 20.35 -7.19
CA GLY A 929 -0.48 19.06 -7.83
C GLY A 929 0.33 18.83 -9.10
N GLN A 930 0.51 17.56 -9.46
CA GLN A 930 1.04 17.19 -10.77
C GLN A 930 -0.09 17.27 -11.81
N GLU A 931 0.08 18.11 -12.84
CA GLU A 931 -1.01 18.44 -13.78
C GLU A 931 -0.73 18.17 -15.27
N GLY A 932 0.53 18.02 -15.68
CA GLY A 932 0.89 17.75 -17.08
C GLY A 932 2.04 18.58 -17.66
N ASN A 933 2.34 19.78 -17.16
CA ASN A 933 3.47 20.61 -17.65
C ASN A 933 4.85 20.14 -17.14
N GLU A 934 5.10 18.83 -17.18
CA GLU A 934 6.31 18.17 -16.64
C GLU A 934 7.63 18.85 -17.08
N ILE A 935 7.69 19.32 -18.33
CA ILE A 935 8.86 20.02 -18.90
C ILE A 935 9.28 21.25 -18.07
N MET A 936 8.34 21.96 -17.45
CA MET A 936 8.62 23.14 -16.65
C MET A 936 9.35 22.79 -15.36
N TYR A 937 9.03 21.63 -14.77
CA TYR A 937 9.64 21.16 -13.53
C TYR A 937 11.01 20.53 -13.79
N ASP A 938 11.13 19.78 -14.89
CA ASP A 938 12.40 19.23 -15.38
C ASP A 938 13.42 20.35 -15.65
N LEU A 939 12.97 21.45 -16.28
CA LEU A 939 13.82 22.60 -16.62
C LEU A 939 14.48 23.27 -15.39
N LEU A 940 13.75 23.46 -14.29
CA LEU A 940 14.34 24.06 -13.08
C LEU A 940 15.34 23.11 -12.40
N LEU A 941 15.03 21.80 -12.36
CA LEU A 941 15.95 20.82 -11.79
C LEU A 941 17.24 20.73 -12.63
N ASP A 942 17.13 20.80 -13.96
CA ASP A 942 18.27 20.89 -14.86
C ASP A 942 19.05 22.20 -14.68
N GLN A 943 18.36 23.32 -14.42
CA GLN A 943 19.00 24.60 -14.13
C GLN A 943 19.90 24.53 -12.88
N ALA A 944 19.62 23.64 -11.93
CA ALA A 944 20.47 23.39 -10.75
C ALA A 944 21.86 22.80 -11.10
N TRP A 945 22.07 22.38 -12.34
CA TRP A 945 23.32 21.84 -12.88
C TRP A 945 24.01 22.78 -13.89
N SER A 946 23.47 23.99 -14.08
CA SER A 946 24.02 24.98 -15.00
C SER A 946 24.24 26.32 -14.31
N GLY A 947 25.48 26.82 -14.33
CA GLY A 947 25.84 28.15 -13.81
C GLY A 947 25.38 29.33 -14.67
N SER A 948 24.77 29.06 -15.82
CA SER A 948 24.19 30.05 -16.74
C SER A 948 22.75 29.68 -17.07
N PRO A 949 21.89 30.64 -17.44
CA PRO A 949 20.54 30.32 -17.90
C PRO A 949 20.55 29.30 -19.04
N ILE A 950 19.71 28.28 -18.96
CA ILE A 950 19.60 27.23 -19.99
C ILE A 950 19.10 27.81 -21.31
N ASP A 951 19.68 27.36 -22.43
CA ASP A 951 19.16 27.64 -23.76
C ASP A 951 17.85 26.88 -23.99
N THR A 952 16.73 27.60 -23.85
CA THR A 952 15.39 27.02 -23.95
C THR A 952 15.06 26.47 -25.33
N GLU A 953 15.64 27.00 -26.42
CA GLU A 953 15.39 26.48 -27.77
C GLU A 953 16.02 25.09 -27.93
N ALA A 954 17.29 24.96 -27.56
CA ALA A 954 17.98 23.69 -27.55
C ALA A 954 17.34 22.69 -26.57
N TYR A 955 16.89 23.16 -25.39
CA TYR A 955 16.25 22.32 -24.39
C TYR A 955 14.95 21.69 -24.89
N PHE A 956 14.07 22.49 -25.49
CA PHE A 956 12.81 22.01 -26.07
C PHE A 956 13.04 21.13 -27.30
N TYR A 957 14.05 21.44 -28.12
CA TYR A 957 14.45 20.55 -29.20
C TYR A 957 14.82 19.15 -28.65
N ASN A 958 15.69 19.10 -27.64
CA ASN A 958 16.08 17.84 -27.01
C ASN A 958 14.92 17.15 -26.29
N TRP A 959 13.96 17.91 -25.74
CA TRP A 959 12.71 17.38 -25.18
C TRP A 959 11.92 16.60 -26.22
N VAL A 960 11.70 17.20 -27.41
CA VAL A 960 11.03 16.53 -28.52
C VAL A 960 11.78 15.27 -28.94
N THR A 961 13.12 15.34 -29.02
CA THR A 961 13.95 14.18 -29.38
C THR A 961 13.78 13.03 -28.40
N ARG A 962 13.92 13.25 -27.08
CA ARG A 962 13.81 12.18 -26.07
C ARG A 962 12.37 11.68 -25.89
N ARG A 963 11.38 12.54 -26.11
CA ARG A 963 9.97 12.20 -25.86
C ARG A 963 9.37 11.37 -27.00
N TYR A 964 9.82 11.59 -28.23
CA TYR A 964 9.27 10.93 -29.42
C TYR A 964 10.24 10.02 -30.18
N SER A 965 11.44 9.79 -29.65
CA SER A 965 12.38 8.78 -30.14
C SER A 965 11.73 7.39 -30.26
N GLY A 966 12.21 6.60 -31.23
CA GLY A 966 11.68 5.26 -31.51
C GLY A 966 12.06 4.74 -32.91
N ASN A 967 11.21 3.91 -33.50
CA ASN A 967 11.45 3.24 -34.79
C ASN A 967 11.24 4.17 -36.02
N GLY A 968 11.95 5.30 -36.07
CA GLY A 968 11.93 6.20 -37.23
C GLY A 968 12.42 7.61 -36.93
N PRO A 969 12.66 8.43 -37.98
CA PRO A 969 13.00 9.84 -37.82
C PRO A 969 11.82 10.63 -37.25
N ILE A 970 12.11 11.59 -36.38
CA ILE A 970 11.11 12.50 -35.83
C ILE A 970 10.82 13.58 -36.87
N SER A 971 9.54 13.85 -37.13
CA SER A 971 9.11 14.88 -38.09
C SER A 971 9.55 16.29 -37.64
N SER A 972 10.00 17.12 -38.59
CA SER A 972 10.28 18.54 -38.37
C SER A 972 9.06 19.32 -37.87
N ASP A 973 7.85 18.85 -38.21
CA ASP A 973 6.59 19.46 -37.76
C ASP A 973 6.45 19.40 -36.23
N LEU A 974 6.94 18.34 -35.58
CA LEU A 974 6.89 18.21 -34.12
C LEU A 974 7.82 19.20 -33.43
N TYR A 975 9.05 19.36 -33.94
CA TYR A 975 9.98 20.37 -33.42
C TYR A 975 9.39 21.78 -33.57
N THR A 976 8.79 22.06 -34.73
CA THR A 976 8.15 23.36 -35.01
C THR A 976 6.96 23.60 -34.06
N ALA A 977 6.09 22.59 -33.85
CA ALA A 977 4.94 22.71 -32.96
C ALA A 977 5.35 22.97 -31.51
N TRP A 978 6.36 22.26 -31.00
CA TRP A 978 6.88 22.47 -29.66
C TRP A 978 7.61 23.81 -29.50
N ASP A 979 8.28 24.30 -30.55
CA ASP A 979 8.90 25.63 -30.53
C ASP A 979 7.84 26.76 -30.51
N MET A 980 6.73 26.57 -31.23
CA MET A 980 5.58 27.47 -31.14
C MET A 980 5.00 27.48 -29.72
N MET A 981 4.84 26.31 -29.09
CA MET A 981 4.38 26.22 -27.70
C MET A 981 5.40 26.84 -26.71
N ARG A 982 6.71 26.61 -26.93
CA ARG A 982 7.80 27.19 -26.14
C ARG A 982 7.70 28.70 -26.11
N THR A 983 7.51 29.33 -27.27
CA THR A 983 7.48 30.80 -27.40
C THR A 983 6.14 31.43 -27.00
N THR A 984 5.11 30.62 -26.74
CA THR A 984 3.77 31.06 -26.36
C THR A 984 3.33 30.52 -25.00
N VAL A 985 2.66 29.37 -24.96
CA VAL A 985 2.03 28.82 -23.74
C VAL A 985 3.02 28.60 -22.60
N TYR A 986 4.27 28.23 -22.91
CA TYR A 986 5.32 27.99 -21.92
C TYR A 986 6.18 29.23 -21.63
N ASN A 987 5.99 30.34 -22.35
CA ASN A 987 6.73 31.58 -22.13
C ASN A 987 5.81 32.75 -21.82
N ASN A 988 5.06 32.63 -20.74
CA ASN A 988 4.30 33.74 -20.23
C ASN A 988 5.23 34.80 -19.62
N THR A 989 5.38 35.92 -20.33
CA THR A 989 6.09 37.11 -19.86
C THR A 989 5.15 38.15 -19.25
N ASN A 990 3.84 37.95 -19.35
CA ASN A 990 2.84 38.78 -18.68
C ASN A 990 2.55 38.24 -17.28
N LEU A 991 3.29 38.75 -16.30
CA LEU A 991 3.19 38.34 -14.90
C LEU A 991 1.91 38.85 -14.20
N THR A 992 0.86 39.23 -14.93
CA THR A 992 -0.48 39.38 -14.35
C THR A 992 -1.13 38.03 -14.05
N THR A 993 -0.86 37.01 -14.87
CA THR A 993 -1.33 35.64 -14.65
C THR A 993 -0.13 34.78 -14.27
N GLN A 994 -0.05 34.37 -13.01
CA GLN A 994 1.20 33.90 -12.43
C GLN A 994 1.24 32.37 -12.21
N ALA A 995 0.20 31.66 -12.61
CA ALA A 995 0.08 30.22 -12.41
C ALA A 995 -0.72 29.57 -13.54
N VAL A 996 -0.77 28.24 -13.53
CA VAL A 996 -1.57 27.45 -14.45
C VAL A 996 -3.03 27.94 -14.47
N THR A 997 -3.52 28.21 -15.68
CA THR A 997 -4.86 28.77 -15.91
C THR A 997 -5.93 27.68 -15.94
N LYS A 998 -7.11 27.99 -15.38
CA LYS A 998 -8.28 27.12 -15.42
C LYS A 998 -9.07 27.32 -16.71
N SER A 999 -9.60 26.22 -17.22
CA SER A 999 -10.63 26.27 -18.25
C SER A 999 -11.94 26.83 -17.69
N VAL A 1000 -12.58 27.75 -18.42
CA VAL A 1000 -13.84 28.39 -17.97
C VAL A 1000 -14.95 27.38 -17.74
N PHE A 1001 -14.98 26.27 -18.50
CA PHE A 1001 -16.00 25.26 -18.35
C PHE A 1001 -15.94 24.52 -17.01
N GLU A 1002 -14.80 24.54 -16.31
CA GLU A 1002 -14.62 23.92 -15.00
C GLU A 1002 -15.20 24.76 -13.86
N LEU A 1003 -15.40 26.06 -14.09
CA LEU A 1003 -15.87 27.02 -13.10
C LEU A 1003 -17.40 27.13 -13.07
N SER A 1004 -17.95 27.41 -11.89
CA SER A 1004 -19.40 27.54 -11.71
C SER A 1004 -19.98 28.57 -12.70
N PRO A 1005 -20.92 28.17 -13.58
CA PRO A 1005 -21.42 29.03 -14.64
C PRO A 1005 -22.00 30.35 -14.14
N ASN A 1006 -21.61 31.46 -14.77
CA ASN A 1006 -22.13 32.79 -14.48
C ASN A 1006 -22.16 33.64 -15.77
N ILE A 1007 -22.91 34.75 -15.77
CA ILE A 1007 -22.97 35.73 -16.86
C ILE A 1007 -21.90 36.84 -16.74
N THR A 1008 -21.16 36.85 -15.62
CA THR A 1008 -20.13 37.85 -15.29
C THR A 1008 -18.87 37.20 -14.75
N ALA A 1009 -17.76 37.92 -14.91
CA ALA A 1009 -16.47 37.59 -14.33
C ALA A 1009 -15.98 36.17 -14.67
N MET A 1010 -16.28 35.56 -15.82
CA MET A 1010 -15.76 34.21 -16.15
C MET A 1010 -14.45 34.25 -16.96
N LEU A 1011 -14.27 35.27 -17.79
CA LEU A 1011 -13.10 35.46 -18.65
C LEU A 1011 -12.18 36.53 -18.08
N GLY A 1012 -10.87 36.40 -18.34
CA GLY A 1012 -9.88 37.42 -17.99
C GLY A 1012 -9.57 37.52 -16.50
N ARG A 1013 -9.75 36.44 -15.73
CA ARG A 1013 -9.34 36.40 -14.31
C ARG A 1013 -7.82 36.23 -14.22
N THR A 1014 -7.16 37.05 -13.42
CA THR A 1014 -5.70 37.04 -13.22
C THR A 1014 -5.24 36.62 -11.81
N GLY A 1015 -6.15 36.67 -10.82
CA GLY A 1015 -5.89 36.24 -9.43
C GLY A 1015 -6.35 34.80 -9.17
N HIS A 1016 -7.03 34.56 -8.04
CA HIS A 1016 -7.61 33.24 -7.73
C HIS A 1016 -8.47 32.72 -8.89
N HIS A 1017 -8.22 31.46 -9.27
CA HIS A 1017 -8.84 30.78 -10.40
C HIS A 1017 -8.63 31.57 -11.72
N PRO A 1018 -7.36 31.75 -12.14
CA PRO A 1018 -7.06 32.57 -13.31
C PRO A 1018 -7.61 31.91 -14.58
N THR A 1019 -8.17 32.70 -15.49
CA THR A 1019 -8.76 32.27 -16.77
C THR A 1019 -8.27 33.09 -17.97
N THR A 1020 -7.35 34.02 -17.75
CA THR A 1020 -6.75 34.82 -18.82
C THR A 1020 -5.86 33.95 -19.70
N VAL A 1021 -6.07 34.01 -21.01
CA VAL A 1021 -5.19 33.38 -22.01
C VAL A 1021 -4.19 34.43 -22.47
N GLU A 1022 -2.91 34.24 -22.15
CA GLU A 1022 -1.82 35.23 -22.37
C GLU A 1022 -1.13 35.09 -23.73
N TYR A 1023 -1.69 34.28 -24.62
CA TYR A 1023 -1.17 34.00 -25.97
C TYR A 1023 -2.31 34.04 -27.00
N ASP A 1024 -1.98 34.13 -28.29
CA ASP A 1024 -2.97 34.02 -29.36
C ASP A 1024 -3.44 32.56 -29.50
N PRO A 1025 -4.73 32.23 -29.24
CA PRO A 1025 -5.24 30.87 -29.34
C PRO A 1025 -5.06 30.21 -30.71
N SER A 1026 -4.94 31.00 -31.78
CA SER A 1026 -4.72 30.48 -33.14
C SER A 1026 -3.36 29.80 -33.27
N THR A 1027 -2.32 30.30 -32.58
CA THR A 1027 -0.98 29.70 -32.60
C THR A 1027 -0.98 28.27 -32.04
N LEU A 1028 -1.76 28.00 -31.00
CA LEU A 1028 -1.89 26.65 -30.46
C LEU A 1028 -2.69 25.73 -31.40
N THR A 1029 -3.68 26.28 -32.11
CA THR A 1029 -4.40 25.55 -33.17
C THR A 1029 -3.46 25.14 -34.31
N ASP A 1030 -2.54 26.03 -34.71
CA ASP A 1030 -1.54 25.74 -35.73
C ASP A 1030 -0.55 24.66 -35.27
N ALA A 1031 -0.05 24.75 -34.02
CA ALA A 1031 0.81 23.73 -33.43
C ALA A 1031 0.11 22.35 -33.36
N TRP A 1032 -1.18 22.34 -32.99
CA TRP A 1032 -2.02 21.14 -32.97
C TRP A 1032 -2.17 20.50 -34.37
N HIS A 1033 -2.38 21.31 -35.41
CA HIS A 1033 -2.42 20.82 -36.79
C HIS A 1033 -1.08 20.26 -37.25
N LEU A 1034 0.05 20.88 -36.87
CA LEU A 1034 1.38 20.36 -37.17
C LEU A 1034 1.63 19.00 -36.49
N MET A 1035 1.23 18.84 -35.22
CA MET A 1035 1.33 17.54 -34.53
C MET A 1035 0.49 16.46 -35.24
N TYR A 1036 -0.72 16.78 -35.69
CA TYR A 1036 -1.56 15.85 -36.44
C TYR A 1036 -0.99 15.53 -37.84
N SER A 1037 -0.42 16.52 -38.53
CA SER A 1037 0.31 16.37 -39.80
C SER A 1037 1.52 15.44 -39.65
N ALA A 1038 2.29 15.61 -38.57
CA ALA A 1038 3.41 14.73 -38.25
C ALA A 1038 2.97 13.27 -38.12
N ALA A 1039 1.86 13.00 -37.44
CA ALA A 1039 1.34 11.63 -37.29
C ALA A 1039 0.66 11.10 -38.55
N SER A 1040 0.28 11.97 -39.48
CA SER A 1040 -0.20 11.58 -40.81
C SER A 1040 0.94 11.17 -41.74
N SER A 1041 2.08 11.86 -41.66
CA SER A 1041 3.30 11.55 -42.42
C SER A 1041 4.11 10.40 -41.81
N SER A 1042 4.05 10.23 -40.48
CA SER A 1042 4.72 9.17 -39.73
C SER A 1042 3.71 8.43 -38.83
N PRO A 1043 2.96 7.45 -39.38
CA PRO A 1043 1.88 6.78 -38.64
C PRO A 1043 2.30 6.05 -37.35
N SER A 1044 3.58 5.67 -37.22
CA SER A 1044 4.11 5.04 -36.01
C SER A 1044 4.12 5.95 -34.78
N LEU A 1045 3.97 7.28 -34.95
CA LEU A 1045 3.79 8.21 -33.82
C LEU A 1045 2.56 7.88 -32.99
N TRP A 1046 1.52 7.31 -33.60
CA TRP A 1046 0.34 6.85 -32.86
C TRP A 1046 0.63 5.67 -31.93
N ASP A 1047 1.75 4.96 -32.10
CA ASP A 1047 2.19 3.89 -31.19
C ASP A 1047 3.03 4.43 -30.01
N ASN A 1048 3.47 5.71 -30.07
CA ASN A 1048 4.22 6.35 -29.00
C ASN A 1048 3.24 6.89 -27.92
N PRO A 1049 3.30 6.38 -26.67
CA PRO A 1049 2.40 6.82 -25.60
C PRO A 1049 2.54 8.29 -25.22
N ALA A 1050 3.73 8.87 -25.34
CA ALA A 1050 3.97 10.28 -25.06
C ALA A 1050 3.27 11.17 -26.10
N PHE A 1051 3.36 10.79 -27.38
CA PHE A 1051 2.64 11.50 -28.45
C PHE A 1051 1.12 11.43 -28.25
N GLN A 1052 0.57 10.27 -27.86
CA GLN A 1052 -0.85 10.15 -27.54
C GLN A 1052 -1.27 11.04 -26.37
N TYR A 1053 -0.47 11.08 -25.30
CA TYR A 1053 -0.70 11.95 -24.14
C TYR A 1053 -0.71 13.43 -24.55
N ASP A 1054 0.34 13.87 -25.24
CA ASP A 1054 0.47 15.27 -25.64
C ASP A 1054 -0.63 15.68 -26.62
N MET A 1055 -1.03 14.81 -27.55
CA MET A 1055 -2.16 15.10 -28.43
C MET A 1055 -3.48 15.27 -27.68
N VAL A 1056 -3.72 14.49 -26.61
CA VAL A 1056 -4.91 14.69 -25.76
C VAL A 1056 -4.84 16.04 -25.05
N ASP A 1057 -3.71 16.40 -24.45
CA ASP A 1057 -3.58 17.64 -23.68
C ASP A 1057 -3.63 18.90 -24.56
N VAL A 1058 -2.95 18.90 -25.71
CA VAL A 1058 -3.06 20.00 -26.68
C VAL A 1058 -4.49 20.13 -27.21
N THR A 1059 -5.15 19.01 -27.53
CA THR A 1059 -6.57 19.05 -27.96
C THR A 1059 -7.46 19.62 -26.86
N ARG A 1060 -7.25 19.21 -25.59
CA ARG A 1060 -7.97 19.74 -24.43
C ARG A 1060 -7.82 21.25 -24.32
N GLN A 1061 -6.59 21.77 -24.45
CA GLN A 1061 -6.34 23.21 -24.38
C GLN A 1061 -6.98 23.97 -25.57
N VAL A 1062 -6.94 23.43 -26.79
CA VAL A 1062 -7.63 24.03 -27.96
C VAL A 1062 -9.13 24.11 -27.73
N PHE A 1063 -9.75 23.05 -27.18
CA PHE A 1063 -11.18 23.05 -26.85
C PHE A 1063 -11.52 24.02 -25.72
N SER A 1064 -10.67 24.11 -24.69
CA SER A 1064 -10.78 25.12 -23.63
C SER A 1064 -10.80 26.54 -24.20
N ASN A 1065 -9.89 26.84 -25.12
CA ASN A 1065 -9.83 28.15 -25.78
C ASN A 1065 -11.09 28.43 -26.61
N ASN A 1066 -11.57 27.44 -27.37
CA ASN A 1066 -12.78 27.59 -28.18
C ASN A 1066 -14.06 27.74 -27.33
N PHE A 1067 -14.11 27.12 -26.14
CA PHE A 1067 -15.21 27.29 -25.19
C PHE A 1067 -15.42 28.77 -24.84
N ASN A 1068 -14.34 29.53 -24.65
CA ASN A 1068 -14.39 30.96 -24.34
C ASN A 1068 -15.09 31.78 -25.43
N VAL A 1069 -14.91 31.41 -26.71
CA VAL A 1069 -15.54 32.07 -27.86
C VAL A 1069 -17.05 31.83 -27.83
N VAL A 1070 -17.46 30.56 -27.72
CA VAL A 1070 -18.88 30.19 -27.72
C VAL A 1070 -19.61 30.75 -26.49
N TYR A 1071 -18.96 30.73 -25.32
CA TYR A 1071 -19.48 31.34 -24.09
C TYR A 1071 -19.69 32.85 -24.28
N SER A 1072 -18.72 33.56 -24.86
CA SER A 1072 -18.84 35.00 -25.13
C SER A 1072 -20.01 35.31 -26.06
N SER A 1073 -20.22 34.51 -27.10
CA SER A 1073 -21.37 34.63 -28.00
C SER A 1073 -22.69 34.39 -27.27
N LEU A 1074 -22.77 33.37 -26.41
CA LEU A 1074 -23.96 33.08 -25.59
C LEU A 1074 -24.32 34.25 -24.68
N ILE A 1075 -23.33 34.79 -23.94
CA ILE A 1075 -23.55 35.93 -23.05
C ILE A 1075 -23.94 37.19 -23.81
N SER A 1076 -23.35 37.42 -24.99
CA SER A 1076 -23.71 38.56 -25.85
C SER A 1076 -25.15 38.47 -26.35
N ALA A 1077 -25.57 37.28 -26.81
CA ALA A 1077 -26.94 37.03 -27.25
C ALA A 1077 -27.96 37.18 -26.10
N TYR A 1078 -27.59 36.77 -24.88
CA TYR A 1078 -28.43 36.92 -23.70
C TYR A 1078 -28.60 38.39 -23.26
N LYS A 1079 -27.51 39.18 -23.27
CA LYS A 1079 -27.50 40.60 -22.87
C LYS A 1079 -28.18 41.52 -23.88
N SER A 1080 -28.17 41.15 -25.15
CA SER A 1080 -28.72 41.95 -26.25
C SER A 1080 -29.85 41.17 -26.96
N PRO A 1081 -31.01 40.98 -26.31
CA PRO A 1081 -32.11 40.21 -26.89
C PRO A 1081 -32.63 40.87 -28.17
N SER A 1082 -32.93 40.05 -29.19
CA SER A 1082 -33.61 40.53 -30.41
C SER A 1082 -35.04 40.97 -30.10
N GLU A 1083 -35.64 41.82 -30.95
CA GLU A 1083 -37.02 42.31 -30.79
C GLU A 1083 -38.07 41.18 -30.70
N SER A 1084 -37.73 39.97 -31.17
CA SER A 1084 -38.55 38.76 -31.07
C SER A 1084 -38.06 37.85 -29.94
N THR A 1085 -38.86 37.69 -28.88
CA THR A 1085 -38.57 36.78 -27.76
C THR A 1085 -38.32 35.33 -28.22
N ASN A 1086 -39.06 34.85 -29.22
CA ASN A 1086 -38.88 33.49 -29.74
C ASN A 1086 -37.55 33.31 -30.48
N SER A 1087 -37.09 34.33 -31.22
CA SER A 1087 -35.80 34.30 -31.92
C SER A 1087 -34.62 34.35 -30.95
N THR A 1088 -34.75 35.13 -29.87
CA THR A 1088 -33.76 35.21 -28.80
C THR A 1088 -33.61 33.88 -28.07
N ASN A 1089 -34.72 33.26 -27.66
CA ASN A 1089 -34.72 31.95 -26.99
C ASN A 1089 -34.14 30.84 -27.89
N SER A 1090 -34.49 30.84 -29.18
CA SER A 1090 -33.89 29.96 -30.19
C SER A 1090 -32.36 30.10 -30.27
N THR A 1091 -31.86 31.33 -30.25
CA THR A 1091 -30.41 31.63 -30.34
C THR A 1091 -29.68 31.18 -29.08
N ILE A 1092 -30.22 31.47 -27.89
CA ILE A 1092 -29.68 31.03 -26.60
C ILE A 1092 -29.63 29.51 -26.52
N ALA A 1093 -30.71 28.82 -26.91
CA ALA A 1093 -30.77 27.36 -26.93
C ALA A 1093 -29.71 26.75 -27.86
N THR A 1094 -29.52 27.33 -29.05
CA THR A 1094 -28.52 26.89 -30.02
C THR A 1094 -27.09 27.05 -29.49
N LEU A 1095 -26.74 28.23 -28.97
CA LEU A 1095 -25.41 28.50 -28.43
C LEU A 1095 -25.12 27.66 -27.17
N SER A 1096 -26.13 27.45 -26.32
CA SER A 1096 -26.03 26.55 -25.17
C SER A 1096 -25.76 25.12 -25.63
N GLN A 1097 -26.48 24.63 -26.64
CA GLN A 1097 -26.26 23.30 -27.21
C GLN A 1097 -24.86 23.17 -27.83
N ASN A 1098 -24.32 24.22 -28.45
CA ASN A 1098 -22.96 24.21 -28.98
C ASN A 1098 -21.91 24.04 -27.87
N LEU A 1099 -22.08 24.70 -26.71
CA LEU A 1099 -21.21 24.46 -25.55
C LEU A 1099 -21.27 22.99 -25.10
N ILE A 1100 -22.48 22.42 -25.02
CA ILE A 1100 -22.66 21.01 -24.62
C ILE A 1100 -22.01 20.06 -25.63
N THR A 1101 -22.15 20.31 -26.93
CA THR A 1101 -21.51 19.51 -27.98
C THR A 1101 -20.00 19.60 -27.87
N LEU A 1102 -19.43 20.80 -27.70
CA LEU A 1102 -17.99 20.99 -27.51
C LEU A 1102 -17.47 20.19 -26.32
N LEU A 1103 -18.15 20.28 -25.16
CA LEU A 1103 -17.75 19.53 -23.96
C LEU A 1103 -17.92 18.01 -24.11
N SER A 1104 -18.94 17.55 -24.83
CA SER A 1104 -19.16 16.11 -25.07
C SER A 1104 -18.09 15.53 -26.00
N THR A 1105 -17.66 16.30 -27.00
CA THR A 1105 -16.52 15.93 -27.87
C THR A 1105 -15.21 15.93 -27.08
N LEU A 1106 -14.98 16.95 -26.25
CA LEU A 1106 -13.82 17.00 -25.35
C LEU A 1106 -13.77 15.79 -24.41
N ASP A 1107 -14.88 15.45 -23.76
CA ASP A 1107 -14.99 14.28 -22.88
C ASP A 1107 -14.60 12.99 -23.62
N SER A 1108 -15.01 12.85 -24.88
CA SER A 1108 -14.66 11.70 -25.72
C SER A 1108 -13.17 11.60 -26.00
N VAL A 1109 -12.48 12.74 -26.22
CA VAL A 1109 -11.02 12.80 -26.37
C VAL A 1109 -10.33 12.44 -25.06
N LEU A 1110 -10.73 13.03 -23.94
CA LEU A 1110 -10.13 12.80 -22.63
C LEU A 1110 -10.26 11.33 -22.19
N LEU A 1111 -11.40 10.69 -22.48
CA LEU A 1111 -11.62 9.26 -22.18
C LEU A 1111 -10.69 8.31 -22.95
N THR A 1112 -9.94 8.77 -23.95
CA THR A 1112 -8.98 7.93 -24.67
C THR A 1112 -7.71 7.64 -23.87
N ASN A 1113 -7.39 8.48 -22.87
CA ASN A 1113 -6.17 8.35 -22.08
C ASN A 1113 -6.50 8.26 -20.57
N PRO A 1114 -6.03 7.22 -19.83
CA PRO A 1114 -6.29 7.06 -18.40
C PRO A 1114 -5.86 8.24 -17.53
N SER A 1115 -4.82 8.98 -17.92
CA SER A 1115 -4.29 10.13 -17.17
C SER A 1115 -5.24 11.32 -17.17
N PHE A 1116 -6.23 11.33 -18.07
CA PHE A 1116 -7.28 12.34 -18.17
C PHE A 1116 -8.65 11.77 -17.79
N SER A 1117 -8.73 10.79 -16.87
CA SER A 1117 -9.99 10.12 -16.54
C SER A 1117 -10.37 10.19 -15.07
N LEU A 1118 -11.62 10.59 -14.80
CA LEU A 1118 -12.22 10.55 -13.47
C LEU A 1118 -12.21 9.12 -12.89
N SER A 1119 -12.44 8.13 -13.75
CA SER A 1119 -12.47 6.74 -13.31
C SER A 1119 -11.15 6.28 -12.70
N THR A 1120 -10.01 6.78 -13.20
CA THR A 1120 -8.68 6.48 -12.65
C THR A 1120 -8.57 6.97 -11.21
N TRP A 1121 -8.94 8.22 -10.95
CA TRP A 1121 -8.92 8.82 -9.61
C TRP A 1121 -9.88 8.14 -8.62
N ILE A 1122 -11.12 7.90 -9.04
CA ILE A 1122 -12.11 7.23 -8.19
C ILE A 1122 -11.72 5.78 -7.91
N ASN A 1123 -11.19 5.06 -8.90
CA ASN A 1123 -10.74 3.69 -8.70
C ASN A 1123 -9.53 3.63 -7.75
N ALA A 1124 -8.60 4.59 -7.82
CA ALA A 1124 -7.50 4.69 -6.87
C ALA A 1124 -8.02 4.86 -5.43
N ALA A 1125 -8.96 5.79 -5.22
CA ALA A 1125 -9.58 6.01 -3.91
C ALA A 1125 -10.33 4.78 -3.39
N ARG A 1126 -11.13 4.13 -4.23
CA ARG A 1126 -11.87 2.91 -3.84
C ARG A 1126 -10.95 1.71 -3.62
N SER A 1127 -9.80 1.64 -4.28
CA SER A 1127 -8.87 0.51 -4.14
C SER A 1127 -8.14 0.47 -2.79
N GLN A 1128 -8.23 1.54 -2.00
CA GLN A 1128 -7.65 1.63 -0.67
C GLN A 1128 -8.27 0.65 0.35
N THR A 1129 -9.40 0.02 0.02
CA THR A 1129 -10.06 -0.95 0.90
C THR A 1129 -10.98 -1.89 0.12
N ASP A 1130 -11.18 -3.10 0.63
CA ASP A 1130 -12.18 -4.04 0.11
C ASP A 1130 -13.57 -3.87 0.78
N ASN A 1131 -13.68 -2.98 1.77
CA ASN A 1131 -14.94 -2.68 2.46
C ASN A 1131 -15.78 -1.68 1.65
N THR A 1132 -16.91 -2.13 1.10
CA THR A 1132 -17.79 -1.31 0.25
C THR A 1132 -18.24 0.01 0.87
N THR A 1133 -18.44 0.08 2.19
CA THR A 1133 -18.83 1.33 2.87
C THR A 1133 -17.66 2.32 2.90
N LEU A 1134 -16.45 1.85 3.20
CA LEU A 1134 -15.26 2.69 3.17
C LEU A 1134 -14.89 3.08 1.74
N GLN A 1135 -15.12 2.23 0.74
CA GLN A 1135 -14.97 2.60 -0.67
C GLN A 1135 -15.85 3.78 -1.04
N SER A 1136 -17.11 3.78 -0.61
CA SER A 1136 -18.02 4.92 -0.82
C SER A 1136 -17.55 6.19 -0.10
N PHE A 1137 -17.00 6.06 1.12
CA PHE A 1137 -16.43 7.20 1.85
C PHE A 1137 -15.20 7.80 1.14
N TYR A 1138 -14.28 6.96 0.66
CA TYR A 1138 -13.10 7.43 -0.10
C TYR A 1138 -13.49 8.01 -1.45
N GLU A 1139 -14.45 7.41 -2.15
CA GLU A 1139 -15.01 7.99 -3.38
C GLU A 1139 -15.66 9.35 -3.13
N TYR A 1140 -16.44 9.50 -2.05
CA TYR A 1140 -17.02 10.79 -1.67
C TYR A 1140 -15.93 11.84 -1.45
N ASN A 1141 -14.86 11.51 -0.71
CA ASN A 1141 -13.73 12.41 -0.51
C ASN A 1141 -13.04 12.79 -1.83
N ALA A 1142 -12.77 11.79 -2.68
CA ALA A 1142 -12.14 11.97 -3.99
C ALA A 1142 -12.98 12.87 -4.92
N ARG A 1143 -14.31 12.71 -4.92
CA ARG A 1143 -15.26 13.56 -5.65
C ARG A 1143 -15.36 14.96 -5.07
N ASN A 1144 -15.46 15.07 -3.75
CA ASN A 1144 -15.64 16.34 -3.07
C ASN A 1144 -14.42 17.24 -3.28
N GLN A 1145 -13.20 16.71 -3.10
CA GLN A 1145 -11.95 17.47 -3.26
C GLN A 1145 -11.85 18.16 -4.62
N ILE A 1146 -12.13 17.44 -5.72
CA ILE A 1146 -12.01 17.97 -7.09
C ILE A 1146 -13.23 18.80 -7.54
N THR A 1147 -14.20 19.04 -6.65
CA THR A 1147 -15.43 19.80 -6.92
C THR A 1147 -15.69 20.84 -5.83
N LEU A 1148 -16.63 20.59 -4.90
CA LEU A 1148 -17.04 21.58 -3.89
C LEU A 1148 -15.97 21.85 -2.82
N TRP A 1149 -15.00 20.95 -2.65
CA TRP A 1149 -13.90 20.95 -1.67
C TRP A 1149 -14.33 20.91 -0.19
N GLY A 1150 -15.52 21.39 0.14
CA GLY A 1150 -16.16 21.22 1.44
C GLY A 1150 -17.64 20.81 1.32
N PRO A 1151 -18.35 20.66 2.45
CA PRO A 1151 -19.73 20.19 2.48
C PRO A 1151 -20.75 21.07 1.73
N ASN A 1152 -20.47 22.37 1.57
CA ASN A 1152 -21.38 23.32 0.94
C ASN A 1152 -20.74 24.16 -0.17
N GLY A 1153 -19.58 23.76 -0.68
CA GLY A 1153 -18.90 24.54 -1.72
C GLY A 1153 -18.02 25.65 -1.17
N GLU A 1154 -17.45 25.45 0.03
CA GLU A 1154 -16.60 26.43 0.72
C GLU A 1154 -15.43 26.90 -0.15
N ILE A 1155 -14.83 26.00 -0.95
CA ILE A 1155 -13.76 26.34 -1.90
C ILE A 1155 -14.04 25.72 -3.28
N ASN A 1156 -15.25 25.98 -3.77
CA ASN A 1156 -15.77 25.36 -4.98
C ASN A 1156 -14.85 25.51 -6.20
N ASP A 1157 -14.67 24.41 -6.92
CA ASP A 1157 -13.87 24.22 -8.13
C ASP A 1157 -12.36 24.54 -7.95
N TYR A 1158 -11.83 24.65 -6.72
CA TYR A 1158 -10.41 24.96 -6.50
C TYR A 1158 -9.48 23.90 -7.10
N ALA A 1159 -9.76 22.63 -6.86
CA ALA A 1159 -8.99 21.51 -7.40
C ALA A 1159 -9.69 20.82 -8.59
N SER A 1160 -10.43 21.59 -9.39
CA SER A 1160 -11.08 21.10 -10.61
C SER A 1160 -10.10 20.43 -11.58
N LYS A 1161 -10.62 19.53 -12.44
CA LYS A 1161 -9.83 18.75 -13.38
C LYS A 1161 -10.53 18.65 -14.73
N SER A 1162 -9.79 18.80 -15.82
CA SER A 1162 -10.28 18.49 -17.17
C SER A 1162 -10.22 16.98 -17.43
N TRP A 1163 -11.07 16.20 -16.74
CA TRP A 1163 -11.10 14.74 -16.87
C TRP A 1163 -12.35 14.21 -17.57
N GLY A 1164 -12.16 13.24 -18.48
CA GLY A 1164 -13.22 12.45 -19.07
C GLY A 1164 -14.04 11.72 -17.99
N GLY A 1165 -15.36 11.77 -18.09
CA GLY A 1165 -16.30 11.34 -17.06
C GLY A 1165 -16.64 12.43 -16.04
N LEU A 1166 -15.69 13.31 -15.69
CA LEU A 1166 -15.98 14.52 -14.89
C LEU A 1166 -16.60 15.60 -15.77
N VAL A 1167 -16.10 15.79 -16.99
CA VAL A 1167 -16.69 16.71 -17.97
C VAL A 1167 -18.13 16.32 -18.29
N SER A 1168 -18.39 15.08 -18.71
CA SER A 1168 -19.75 14.62 -18.99
C SER A 1168 -20.63 14.49 -17.75
N GLY A 1169 -20.07 14.09 -16.61
CA GLY A 1169 -20.82 13.79 -15.39
C GLY A 1169 -21.12 15.00 -14.49
N TYR A 1170 -20.29 16.04 -14.50
CA TYR A 1170 -20.38 17.19 -13.59
C TYR A 1170 -20.46 18.54 -14.33
N TYR A 1171 -19.53 18.84 -15.23
CA TYR A 1171 -19.51 20.14 -15.92
C TYR A 1171 -20.64 20.29 -16.95
N VAL A 1172 -20.88 19.29 -17.80
CA VAL A 1172 -21.97 19.32 -18.79
C VAL A 1172 -23.34 19.56 -18.13
N PRO A 1173 -23.73 18.85 -17.05
CA PRO A 1173 -24.97 19.16 -16.34
C PRO A 1173 -25.05 20.59 -15.82
N ARG A 1174 -23.98 21.15 -15.24
CA ARG A 1174 -23.94 22.55 -14.79
C ARG A 1174 -24.21 23.54 -15.92
N TRP A 1175 -23.56 23.34 -17.07
CA TRP A 1175 -23.79 24.19 -18.25
C TRP A 1175 -25.17 24.00 -18.88
N LYS A 1176 -25.79 22.81 -18.77
CA LYS A 1176 -27.19 22.60 -19.15
C LYS A 1176 -28.15 23.37 -18.24
N ILE A 1177 -27.95 23.31 -16.92
CA ILE A 1177 -28.74 24.08 -15.93
C ILE A 1177 -28.61 25.57 -16.22
N PHE A 1178 -27.40 26.05 -16.52
CA PHE A 1178 -27.16 27.43 -16.88
C PHE A 1178 -27.88 27.85 -18.16
N GLY A 1179 -27.72 27.10 -19.26
CA GLY A 1179 -28.39 27.40 -20.54
C GLY A 1179 -29.92 27.38 -20.42
N GLN A 1180 -30.47 26.42 -19.66
CA GLN A 1180 -31.91 26.37 -19.35
C GLN A 1180 -32.36 27.61 -18.58
N TYR A 1181 -31.62 28.00 -17.53
CA TYR A 1181 -31.91 29.18 -16.73
C TYR A 1181 -31.91 30.46 -17.59
N LEU A 1182 -30.92 30.64 -18.47
CA LEU A 1182 -30.86 31.79 -19.39
C LEU A 1182 -32.02 31.79 -20.40
N ASN A 1183 -32.50 30.62 -20.81
CA ASN A 1183 -33.63 30.51 -21.72
C ASN A 1183 -35.00 30.75 -21.04
N GLU A 1184 -35.09 30.47 -19.73
CA GLU A 1184 -36.29 30.67 -18.90
C GLU A 1184 -36.42 32.12 -18.40
N VAL A 1185 -35.31 32.77 -18.09
CA VAL A 1185 -35.27 34.04 -17.36
C VAL A 1185 -34.64 35.13 -18.23
N PRO A 1186 -35.36 36.21 -18.58
CA PRO A 1186 -34.77 37.31 -19.36
C PRO A 1186 -33.67 38.03 -18.56
N PHE A 1187 -32.73 38.66 -19.27
CA PHE A 1187 -31.54 39.31 -18.68
C PHE A 1187 -31.87 40.28 -17.53
N GLU A 1188 -32.91 41.09 -17.69
CA GLU A 1188 -33.41 42.07 -16.69
C GLU A 1188 -33.76 41.42 -15.33
N ASN A 1189 -34.12 40.12 -15.35
CA ASN A 1189 -34.56 39.36 -14.19
C ASN A 1189 -33.53 38.31 -13.73
N TYR A 1190 -32.30 38.36 -14.24
CA TYR A 1190 -31.25 37.43 -13.86
C TYR A 1190 -31.03 37.46 -12.33
N ASN A 1191 -30.97 36.28 -11.71
CA ASN A 1191 -30.80 36.11 -10.28
C ASN A 1191 -29.72 35.05 -10.00
N ALA A 1192 -28.53 35.53 -9.66
CA ALA A 1192 -27.37 34.68 -9.36
C ALA A 1192 -27.63 33.72 -8.19
N THR A 1193 -28.45 34.11 -7.21
CA THR A 1193 -28.73 33.28 -6.02
C THR A 1193 -29.58 32.07 -6.39
N VAL A 1194 -30.61 32.27 -7.24
CA VAL A 1194 -31.45 31.17 -7.73
C VAL A 1194 -30.64 30.19 -8.56
N LEU A 1195 -29.81 30.70 -9.47
CA LEU A 1195 -28.91 29.84 -10.26
C LEU A 1195 -27.94 29.06 -9.36
N SER A 1196 -27.28 29.74 -8.41
CA SER A 1196 -26.33 29.10 -7.50
C SER A 1196 -26.99 28.00 -6.65
N THR A 1197 -28.24 28.21 -6.23
CA THR A 1197 -29.02 27.18 -5.52
C THR A 1197 -29.27 25.96 -6.40
N ARG A 1198 -29.72 26.17 -7.66
CA ARG A 1198 -29.95 25.07 -8.62
C ARG A 1198 -28.67 24.28 -8.91
N LEU A 1199 -27.53 24.96 -9.00
CA LEU A 1199 -26.22 24.33 -9.20
C LEU A 1199 -25.82 23.52 -7.96
N LEU A 1200 -25.85 24.13 -6.77
CA LEU A 1200 -25.46 23.46 -5.53
C LEU A 1200 -26.31 22.21 -5.22
N ASP A 1201 -27.61 22.26 -5.48
CA ASP A 1201 -28.50 21.10 -5.32
C ASP A 1201 -28.06 19.92 -6.21
N PHE A 1202 -27.69 20.20 -7.46
CA PHE A 1202 -27.13 19.19 -8.36
C PHE A 1202 -25.76 18.70 -7.88
N GLU A 1203 -24.86 19.61 -7.52
CA GLU A 1203 -23.47 19.30 -7.15
C GLU A 1203 -23.41 18.42 -5.90
N LYS A 1204 -24.22 18.74 -4.87
CA LYS A 1204 -24.38 17.90 -3.68
C LYS A 1204 -24.94 16.51 -4.02
N GLY A 1205 -25.87 16.44 -4.97
CA GLY A 1205 -26.38 15.17 -5.46
C GLY A 1205 -25.30 14.32 -6.14
N TRP A 1206 -24.45 14.95 -6.97
CA TRP A 1206 -23.39 14.27 -7.71
C TRP A 1206 -22.32 13.66 -6.81
N GLN A 1207 -21.94 14.35 -5.72
CA GLN A 1207 -20.93 13.86 -4.79
C GLN A 1207 -21.31 12.55 -4.08
N ASN A 1208 -22.61 12.33 -3.87
CA ASN A 1208 -23.13 11.13 -3.23
C ASN A 1208 -23.30 9.95 -4.20
N GLY A 1209 -22.93 10.11 -5.48
CA GLY A 1209 -22.97 9.03 -6.47
C GLY A 1209 -21.95 7.93 -6.15
N THR A 1210 -22.37 6.66 -6.29
CA THR A 1210 -21.54 5.47 -5.99
C THR A 1210 -21.29 4.59 -7.23
N SER A 1211 -21.18 5.20 -8.41
CA SER A 1211 -21.03 4.46 -9.67
C SER A 1211 -19.96 5.08 -10.56
N VAL A 1212 -18.93 4.30 -10.89
CA VAL A 1212 -18.09 4.56 -12.07
C VAL A 1212 -18.88 4.05 -13.26
N GLN A 1213 -19.28 4.93 -14.18
CA GLN A 1213 -19.70 4.47 -15.51
C GLN A 1213 -18.48 3.82 -16.15
N GLU A 1214 -18.52 2.49 -16.35
CA GLU A 1214 -17.55 1.84 -17.24
C GLU A 1214 -17.62 2.57 -18.58
N ALA A 1215 -16.47 3.05 -19.07
CA ALA A 1215 -16.40 3.70 -20.36
C ALA A 1215 -16.98 2.73 -21.40
N GLY A 1216 -18.10 3.11 -22.03
CA GLY A 1216 -18.63 2.40 -23.19
C GLY A 1216 -17.56 2.26 -24.28
N VAL A 1217 -17.83 1.45 -25.30
CA VAL A 1217 -16.90 1.14 -26.41
C VAL A 1217 -16.08 2.38 -26.81
N ARG A 1218 -14.81 2.43 -26.36
CA ARG A 1218 -13.93 3.58 -26.58
C ARG A 1218 -13.52 3.57 -28.05
N ARG A 1219 -13.84 4.65 -28.78
CA ARG A 1219 -13.21 4.95 -30.06
C ARG A 1219 -11.73 5.29 -29.80
N ASP A 1220 -10.86 4.91 -30.73
CA ASP A 1220 -9.45 5.29 -30.64
C ASP A 1220 -9.26 6.80 -30.90
N LEU A 1221 -8.23 7.38 -30.28
CA LEU A 1221 -7.92 8.82 -30.35
C LEU A 1221 -7.80 9.32 -31.79
N LYS A 1222 -7.12 8.57 -32.65
CA LYS A 1222 -6.92 8.92 -34.06
C LYS A 1222 -8.25 9.06 -34.80
N SER A 1223 -9.17 8.12 -34.61
CA SER A 1223 -10.50 8.18 -35.22
C SER A 1223 -11.31 9.38 -34.74
N ILE A 1224 -11.24 9.72 -33.46
CA ILE A 1224 -11.94 10.90 -32.92
C ILE A 1224 -11.34 12.20 -33.49
N LEU A 1225 -10.01 12.31 -33.51
CA LEU A 1225 -9.33 13.48 -34.06
C LEU A 1225 -9.59 13.65 -35.57
N ALA A 1226 -9.69 12.56 -36.32
CA ALA A 1226 -10.03 12.61 -37.74
C ALA A 1226 -11.43 13.19 -38.03
N ASP A 1227 -12.38 13.07 -37.09
CA ASP A 1227 -13.71 13.69 -37.20
C ASP A 1227 -13.69 15.17 -36.78
N ILE A 1228 -12.74 15.54 -35.91
CA ILE A 1228 -12.60 16.89 -35.37
C ILE A 1228 -11.86 17.81 -36.37
N MET A 1229 -10.81 17.29 -37.01
CA MET A 1229 -10.00 17.96 -38.04
C MET A 1229 -10.79 18.14 -39.33
#